data_AF-A0A8F2EG96-F1
#
_entry.id   AF-A0A8F2EG96-F1
#
_cell.length_a   1.000
_cell.length_b   1.000
_cell.length_c   1.000
_cell.angle_alpha   90.00
_cell.angle_beta   90.00
_cell.angle_gamma   90.00
#
_symmetry.space_group_name_H-M   'P 1'
#
loop_
_entity.id
_entity.type
_entity.pdbx_description
1 polymer ?
#
loop_
_entity_poly.entity_id
_entity_poly.type
_entity_poly.pdbx_seq_one_letter_code
_entity_poly.pdbx_strand_id
1 'polypeptide(L)'
;MTFDMAQSARTMGSSFNSSSGNDDTLLQSFAASSNGDDYDSDGSNFAPPTPTTISTAIPAELAGVIPLIDRFQVEGFLRMMHKQIHSSGKRGFFSKRSVGPQVREKFTFEDMLCFQKDPIPTSLLKINSDLVSRAIKLFQIILKYIGVDSSDRVIATSLDERIELVGKLYKHTLKRSELRDELFIQISKQTRNSPDRQYLIKAWELMYLCASAMPPSKDIGGYLSEYVHNVAQGISTDPEVRVLALNTLNALKRCMKAGPRHIIPGREEVEALLTGQKLTTIVFFLDETFEEITYDMTTTVADSVEELSGVIKLSAHSSFSLFECRKLVSGAKALDLGNEEYVGLDDNKYIGDLLAEFKAAKDRSKGEILHFKLTFKKKLFRESDEAVADPMFIQLSYVQLQHDYLLGNYPVGRDDAAQLSALQILVEIGFITSPESCTDWNSLLERFVPRQIAITRPKREWELDILSRFRSMEHLTKDDARQQFLRILRTLPYGNSVFFGVRKIDDPIGLLPGRIILGINKRGVHFFRPVPKEYLHSAELRDIMQFGSSNTAVFFKMRVAGVLHIFQFETKQGEEICIALQTHINDVMLRRYSKARSAAVGSMHGDSSGNLKIQSVEAYEKRVQDLSKDIEESKRNAEQLLKELHEKNKQEVVMQEELETLKESLRFEKHNLAEATRSLERLRLQYDEKDKEHQDMLIEKRGMEAKIAKLSTTVLENNGKKDTVGIDEQLLQKLQDELRLRNDELQATEEIRKKLVNEKMFLEQRIFGLEKKTSDEMEHLQRSFEHERKVLKLRVAELEKKLEEVTQELAAMESTLTIRNSDLAALQNNLKELEELREMKEDIDRKNEQTAKILKMQGAQLAEMEALYKEEQVLRKRYFNMIEGLFTMPSI
;
A
#
# COMPACT_ATOMS: atom_id res chain seq x y z
N MET A 1 -69.54 -11.62 29.07
CA MET A 1 -69.02 -12.81 29.80
C MET A 1 -67.77 -12.32 30.53
N THR A 2 -67.95 -11.74 31.72
CA THR A 2 -67.52 -12.30 33.03
C THR A 2 -66.00 -12.40 33.16
N PHE A 3 -65.34 -11.42 33.79
CA PHE A 3 -64.78 -11.44 35.18
C PHE A 3 -63.62 -12.47 35.30
N ASP A 4 -62.41 -12.24 35.79
CA ASP A 4 -61.81 -11.31 36.79
C ASP A 4 -60.26 -11.31 36.59
N MET A 5 -59.50 -10.21 36.78
CA MET A 5 -58.69 -9.85 37.98
C MET A 5 -57.69 -10.92 38.48
N ALA A 6 -56.48 -10.66 38.98
CA ALA A 6 -55.66 -9.46 39.18
C ALA A 6 -54.28 -9.85 39.81
N GLN A 7 -53.32 -8.91 39.75
CA GLN A 7 -52.22 -8.62 40.72
C GLN A 7 -51.08 -9.64 40.96
N SER A 8 -49.88 -9.27 41.45
CA SER A 8 -49.00 -8.09 41.53
C SER A 8 -47.90 -8.44 42.58
N ALA A 9 -46.81 -7.65 42.59
CA ALA A 9 -45.74 -7.50 43.61
C ALA A 9 -44.55 -8.47 43.52
N ARG A 10 -43.34 -8.03 43.13
CA ARG A 10 -42.33 -7.12 43.78
C ARG A 10 -41.53 -7.79 44.91
N THR A 11 -40.21 -7.92 44.71
CA THR A 11 -39.07 -7.27 45.44
C THR A 11 -37.76 -7.92 44.97
N MET A 12 -36.85 -7.22 44.27
CA MET A 12 -35.71 -6.41 44.76
C MET A 12 -34.76 -7.13 45.73
N GLY A 13 -33.47 -7.13 45.38
CA GLY A 13 -32.36 -7.51 46.26
C GLY A 13 -31.02 -7.72 45.54
N SER A 14 -30.36 -6.63 45.16
CA SER A 14 -28.97 -6.55 44.69
C SER A 14 -27.98 -6.46 45.85
N SER A 15 -26.83 -7.12 45.79
CA SER A 15 -25.49 -6.63 46.25
C SER A 15 -24.43 -7.67 45.84
N PHE A 16 -23.47 -7.40 44.96
CA PHE A 16 -22.26 -6.57 45.05
C PHE A 16 -21.15 -7.10 45.97
N ASN A 17 -19.96 -7.15 45.36
CA ASN A 17 -18.60 -7.06 45.90
C ASN A 17 -17.94 -8.32 46.47
N SER A 18 -16.64 -8.57 46.30
CA SER A 18 -15.57 -7.98 45.46
C SER A 18 -14.24 -8.65 45.85
N SER A 19 -13.24 -8.55 44.96
CA SER A 19 -11.80 -8.54 45.26
C SER A 19 -11.13 -9.91 45.46
N SER A 20 -9.86 -10.16 45.10
CA SER A 20 -8.85 -9.42 44.32
C SER A 20 -7.53 -10.19 44.49
N GLY A 21 -6.76 -10.32 43.39
CA GLY A 21 -5.29 -10.49 43.38
C GLY A 21 -4.73 -11.82 43.88
N ASN A 22 -3.49 -12.20 43.60
CA ASN A 22 -2.50 -11.85 42.57
C ASN A 22 -1.37 -12.91 42.75
N ASP A 23 -0.57 -13.14 41.70
CA ASP A 23 0.81 -13.65 41.72
C ASP A 23 1.13 -15.03 42.34
N ASP A 24 1.63 -15.97 41.53
CA ASP A 24 3.08 -16.18 41.31
C ASP A 24 3.38 -17.57 40.70
N THR A 25 3.99 -17.53 39.51
CA THR A 25 5.33 -18.07 39.23
C THR A 25 5.64 -19.57 39.47
N LEU A 26 5.69 -20.31 38.34
CA LEU A 26 6.77 -21.20 37.87
C LEU A 26 7.28 -22.36 38.76
N LEU A 27 7.17 -23.59 38.22
CA LEU A 27 8.27 -24.53 37.87
C LEU A 27 7.93 -25.99 38.13
N GLN A 28 8.24 -26.82 37.11
CA GLN A 28 8.76 -28.19 37.21
C GLN A 28 7.88 -29.25 37.88
N SER A 29 7.94 -30.52 37.56
CA SER A 29 8.45 -31.31 36.45
C SER A 29 7.96 -32.70 36.83
N PHE A 30 7.20 -33.36 35.96
CA PHE A 30 6.83 -34.76 36.16
C PHE A 30 8.05 -35.64 35.92
N ALA A 31 8.38 -36.50 36.88
CA ALA A 31 9.15 -37.70 36.62
C ALA A 31 8.87 -38.79 37.67
N ALA A 32 8.41 -39.93 37.14
CA ALA A 32 8.58 -41.31 37.63
C ALA A 32 7.89 -41.65 38.98
N SER A 33 7.30 -42.82 39.22
CA SER A 33 7.47 -44.17 38.67
C SER A 33 6.23 -44.95 39.17
N SER A 34 5.54 -45.70 38.30
CA SER A 34 5.63 -47.16 38.16
C SER A 34 4.80 -47.99 39.16
N ASN A 35 3.95 -48.83 38.55
CA ASN A 35 3.42 -50.12 39.03
C ASN A 35 2.30 -50.03 40.07
N GLY A 36 1.20 -50.76 39.96
CA GLY A 36 0.82 -51.82 39.03
C GLY A 36 -0.51 -52.43 39.50
N ASP A 37 -1.01 -53.36 38.69
CA ASP A 37 -2.04 -54.38 38.96
C ASP A 37 -3.49 -53.93 38.68
N ASP A 38 -3.99 -54.16 37.46
CA ASP A 38 -4.59 -55.39 36.91
C ASP A 38 -5.93 -55.77 37.56
N TYR A 39 -7.02 -55.64 36.79
CA TYR A 39 -8.10 -56.63 36.70
C TYR A 39 -8.87 -56.47 35.38
N ASP A 40 -9.15 -57.62 34.77
CA ASP A 40 -9.33 -57.92 33.34
C ASP A 40 -10.80 -58.05 32.84
N SER A 41 -10.92 -58.06 31.49
CA SER A 41 -11.98 -58.68 30.63
C SER A 41 -13.38 -58.04 30.59
N ASP A 42 -14.14 -57.94 29.49
CA ASP A 42 -14.13 -58.39 28.07
C ASP A 42 -15.10 -57.41 27.35
N GLY A 43 -15.07 -57.02 26.08
CA GLY A 43 -14.72 -57.70 24.84
C GLY A 43 -15.42 -56.98 23.66
N SER A 44 -14.89 -57.23 22.44
CA SER A 44 -15.49 -57.06 21.10
C SER A 44 -14.92 -55.98 20.15
N ASN A 45 -14.34 -56.53 19.06
CA ASN A 45 -14.21 -56.02 17.69
C ASN A 45 -12.99 -55.14 17.32
N PHE A 46 -11.91 -55.85 17.03
CA PHE A 46 -10.79 -55.42 16.19
C PHE A 46 -11.25 -54.95 14.79
N ALA A 47 -10.98 -53.68 14.48
CA ALA A 47 -10.53 -53.27 13.15
C ALA A 47 -9.01 -53.03 13.26
N PRO A 48 -8.18 -53.41 12.26
CA PRO A 48 -6.74 -53.18 12.37
C PRO A 48 -6.46 -51.68 12.33
N PRO A 49 -5.50 -51.17 13.13
CA PRO A 49 -5.11 -49.77 13.03
C PRO A 49 -4.48 -49.53 11.66
N THR A 50 -5.01 -48.54 10.94
CA THR A 50 -4.38 -47.95 9.76
C THR A 50 -2.94 -47.54 10.10
N PRO A 51 -1.94 -47.95 9.31
CA PRO A 51 -0.56 -47.56 9.58
C PRO A 51 -0.38 -46.09 9.23
N THR A 52 -0.23 -45.24 10.24
CA THR A 52 0.30 -43.87 10.12
C THR A 52 1.78 -43.95 9.72
N THR A 53 2.06 -44.13 8.43
CA THR A 53 3.40 -43.90 7.90
C THR A 53 3.67 -42.40 7.78
N ILE A 54 3.93 -41.75 8.91
CA ILE A 54 4.70 -40.51 8.99
C ILE A 54 5.93 -40.87 9.82
N SER A 55 6.93 -41.51 9.20
CA SER A 55 8.20 -41.82 9.86
C SER A 55 9.34 -41.66 8.86
N THR A 56 9.76 -40.41 8.72
CA THR A 56 11.10 -39.92 8.36
C THR A 56 11.11 -38.45 8.81
N ALA A 57 12.17 -37.99 9.47
CA ALA A 57 12.25 -36.63 10.02
C ALA A 57 11.92 -35.58 8.95
N ILE A 58 10.85 -34.80 9.15
CA ILE A 58 10.45 -33.73 8.23
C ILE A 58 11.54 -32.64 8.28
N PRO A 59 12.11 -32.20 7.14
CA PRO A 59 13.10 -31.13 7.12
C PRO A 59 12.58 -29.86 7.81
N ALA A 60 13.46 -29.11 8.48
CA ALA A 60 13.09 -27.87 9.18
C ALA A 60 12.38 -26.87 8.25
N GLU A 61 12.70 -26.88 6.95
CA GLU A 61 12.09 -26.04 5.92
C GLU A 61 10.60 -26.33 5.66
N LEU A 62 10.10 -27.51 6.06
CA LEU A 62 8.71 -27.93 5.91
C LEU A 62 7.94 -27.90 7.24
N ALA A 63 8.57 -27.46 8.34
CA ALA A 63 7.95 -27.41 9.66
C ALA A 63 6.67 -26.55 9.68
N GLY A 64 6.65 -25.43 8.96
CA GLY A 64 5.48 -24.56 8.84
C GLY A 64 4.27 -25.19 8.13
N VAL A 65 4.46 -26.32 7.42
CA VAL A 65 3.36 -27.06 6.76
C VAL A 65 2.66 -28.00 7.74
N ILE A 66 3.34 -28.44 8.81
CA ILE A 66 2.84 -29.46 9.73
C ILE A 66 1.45 -29.09 10.30
N PRO A 67 1.19 -27.84 10.75
CA PRO A 67 -0.13 -27.46 11.25
C PRO A 67 -1.24 -27.51 10.17
N LEU A 68 -0.88 -27.54 8.89
CA LEU A 68 -1.80 -27.53 7.74
C LEU A 68 -1.94 -28.89 7.05
N ILE A 69 -1.29 -29.94 7.56
CA ILE A 69 -1.19 -31.24 6.89
C ILE A 69 -2.57 -31.84 6.52
N ASP A 70 -3.57 -31.63 7.37
CA ASP A 70 -4.94 -32.11 7.16
C ASP A 70 -5.63 -31.46 5.95
N ARG A 71 -5.14 -30.32 5.48
CA ARG A 71 -5.64 -29.65 4.27
C ARG A 71 -5.06 -30.24 2.99
N PHE A 72 -3.93 -30.96 3.05
CA PHE A 72 -3.31 -31.60 1.90
C PHE A 72 -3.95 -32.96 1.62
N GLN A 73 -4.15 -33.31 0.34
CA GLN A 73 -4.70 -34.62 -0.03
C GLN A 73 -3.61 -35.69 -0.19
N VAL A 74 -2.71 -35.78 0.79
CA VAL A 74 -1.47 -36.57 0.74
C VAL A 74 -1.69 -37.99 0.22
N GLU A 75 -2.54 -38.78 0.88
CA GLU A 75 -2.78 -40.18 0.48
C GLU A 75 -3.37 -40.34 -0.92
N GLY A 76 -4.27 -39.44 -1.32
CA GLY A 76 -4.89 -39.45 -2.64
C GLY A 76 -3.88 -39.12 -3.73
N PHE A 77 -3.09 -38.07 -3.49
CA PHE A 77 -2.05 -37.60 -4.39
C PHE A 77 -0.96 -38.67 -4.59
N LEU A 78 -0.38 -39.19 -3.51
CA LEU A 78 0.70 -40.19 -3.57
C LEU A 78 0.25 -41.44 -4.34
N ARG A 79 -0.97 -41.92 -4.08
CA ARG A 79 -1.55 -43.08 -4.77
C ARG A 79 -1.72 -42.84 -6.27
N MET A 80 -2.16 -41.65 -6.67
CA MET A 80 -2.35 -41.32 -8.08
C MET A 80 -1.01 -41.05 -8.80
N MET A 81 -0.04 -40.43 -8.11
CA MET A 81 1.33 -40.25 -8.61
C MET A 81 2.01 -41.58 -8.86
N HIS A 82 1.92 -42.52 -7.92
CA HIS A 82 2.46 -43.87 -8.12
C HIS A 82 1.82 -44.53 -9.35
N LYS A 83 0.49 -44.43 -9.52
CA LYS A 83 -0.18 -44.97 -10.73
C LYS A 83 0.34 -44.31 -12.02
N GLN A 84 0.53 -42.99 -12.03
CA GLN A 84 1.04 -42.25 -13.18
C GLN A 84 2.44 -42.72 -13.58
N ILE A 85 3.38 -42.80 -12.63
CA ILE A 85 4.75 -43.28 -12.84
C ILE A 85 4.76 -44.70 -13.44
N HIS A 86 3.93 -45.61 -12.89
CA HIS A 86 3.85 -46.99 -13.36
C HIS A 86 3.19 -47.13 -14.74
N SER A 87 2.33 -46.18 -15.13
CA SER A 87 1.68 -46.17 -16.45
C SER A 87 2.59 -45.63 -17.56
N SER A 88 3.43 -44.64 -17.26
CA SER A 88 4.37 -44.04 -18.21
C SER A 88 5.53 -44.98 -18.57
N GLY A 89 5.93 -45.88 -17.66
CA GLY A 89 6.99 -46.87 -17.89
C GLY A 89 6.68 -48.00 -18.88
N LYS A 90 5.44 -48.10 -19.41
CA LYS A 90 5.03 -49.15 -20.37
C LYS A 90 5.06 -48.73 -21.85
N ARG A 91 5.45 -47.49 -22.16
CA ARG A 91 5.52 -46.95 -23.54
C ARG A 91 6.97 -46.66 -23.97
N GLY A 92 7.86 -47.63 -23.81
CA GLY A 92 9.23 -47.58 -24.33
C GLY A 92 9.62 -48.93 -24.94
N PHE A 93 9.54 -49.03 -26.27
CA PHE A 93 10.02 -50.18 -27.03
C PHE A 93 11.57 -50.18 -27.02
N PHE A 94 12.16 -51.30 -26.58
CA PHE A 94 13.59 -51.67 -26.62
C PHE A 94 14.62 -50.75 -25.95
N SER A 95 14.94 -51.02 -24.68
CA SER A 95 16.33 -50.96 -24.21
C SER A 95 16.60 -52.09 -23.19
N LYS A 96 17.76 -52.72 -23.33
CA LYS A 96 18.13 -54.01 -22.74
C LYS A 96 18.25 -53.95 -21.21
N ARG A 97 17.87 -55.06 -20.57
CA ARG A 97 17.99 -55.35 -19.13
C ARG A 97 19.37 -55.00 -18.55
N SER A 98 19.37 -54.32 -17.41
CA SER A 98 20.31 -54.58 -16.32
C SER A 98 19.52 -55.07 -15.10
N VAL A 99 19.95 -56.18 -14.53
CA VAL A 99 19.33 -56.83 -13.37
C VAL A 99 20.09 -56.38 -12.13
N GLY A 100 19.42 -55.64 -11.24
CA GLY A 100 19.86 -55.32 -9.88
C GLY A 100 18.61 -55.04 -9.03
N PRO A 101 18.63 -55.34 -7.72
CA PRO A 101 17.48 -55.09 -6.85
C PRO A 101 17.31 -53.58 -6.66
N GLN A 102 16.44 -52.97 -7.46
CA GLN A 102 16.01 -51.58 -7.28
C GLN A 102 15.18 -51.50 -6.00
N VAL A 103 15.78 -51.00 -4.93
CA VAL A 103 15.05 -50.50 -3.76
C VAL A 103 14.13 -49.40 -4.26
N ARG A 104 12.83 -49.67 -4.30
CA ARG A 104 11.81 -48.70 -4.74
C ARG A 104 11.75 -47.57 -3.72
N GLU A 105 12.31 -46.41 -4.05
CA GLU A 105 12.04 -45.19 -3.27
C GLU A 105 10.53 -44.89 -3.30
N LYS A 106 9.93 -44.87 -2.11
CA LYS A 106 8.52 -44.51 -1.94
C LYS A 106 8.43 -42.99 -2.04
N PHE A 107 7.74 -42.47 -3.06
CA PHE A 107 7.41 -41.04 -3.16
C PHE A 107 6.76 -40.56 -1.84
N THR A 108 7.32 -39.53 -1.22
CA THR A 108 7.03 -39.04 0.13
C THR A 108 6.18 -37.76 0.13
N PHE A 109 5.77 -37.30 1.32
CA PHE A 109 5.12 -35.99 1.48
C PHE A 109 6.03 -34.82 1.09
N GLU A 110 7.34 -34.95 1.34
CA GLU A 110 8.33 -33.96 0.89
C GLU A 110 8.37 -33.88 -0.63
N ASP A 111 8.40 -35.03 -1.32
CA ASP A 111 8.37 -35.09 -2.79
C ASP A 111 7.09 -34.46 -3.38
N MET A 112 5.96 -34.55 -2.65
CA MET A 112 4.71 -33.87 -3.02
C MET A 112 4.85 -32.34 -3.01
N LEU A 113 5.76 -31.77 -2.23
CA LEU A 113 5.95 -30.33 -2.08
C LEU A 113 7.21 -29.78 -2.76
N CYS A 114 8.00 -30.64 -3.40
CA CYS A 114 9.18 -30.25 -4.19
C CYS A 114 8.89 -30.18 -5.69
N PHE A 115 9.76 -29.50 -6.44
CA PHE A 115 9.65 -29.32 -7.88
C PHE A 115 9.41 -30.65 -8.61
N GLN A 116 8.51 -30.62 -9.61
CA GLN A 116 8.35 -31.73 -10.54
C GLN A 116 8.16 -31.21 -11.97
N LYS A 117 8.56 -32.05 -12.95
CA LYS A 117 8.43 -31.74 -14.38
C LYS A 117 7.12 -32.21 -14.98
N ASP A 118 6.62 -33.35 -14.53
CA ASP A 118 5.38 -33.93 -15.04
C ASP A 118 4.15 -33.23 -14.44
N PRO A 119 3.03 -33.14 -15.19
CA PRO A 119 1.77 -32.65 -14.65
C PRO A 119 1.31 -33.44 -13.41
N ILE A 120 0.75 -32.73 -12.42
CA ILE A 120 0.12 -33.36 -11.26
C ILE A 120 -1.11 -34.21 -11.67
N PRO A 121 -1.35 -35.37 -11.04
CA PRO A 121 -2.48 -36.24 -11.34
C PRO A 121 -3.79 -35.79 -10.69
N THR A 122 -3.71 -34.98 -9.64
CA THR A 122 -4.81 -34.42 -8.84
C THR A 122 -4.32 -33.17 -8.12
N SER A 123 -5.19 -32.41 -7.46
CA SER A 123 -4.79 -31.21 -6.70
C SER A 123 -3.92 -31.56 -5.48
N LEU A 124 -3.18 -30.57 -4.97
CA LEU A 124 -2.34 -30.72 -3.78
C LEU A 124 -3.18 -30.58 -2.50
N LEU A 125 -4.15 -29.67 -2.52
CA LEU A 125 -5.10 -29.46 -1.43
C LEU A 125 -6.36 -30.31 -1.60
N LYS A 126 -7.02 -30.64 -0.48
CA LYS A 126 -8.36 -31.22 -0.45
C LYS A 126 -9.37 -30.15 -0.89
N ILE A 127 -9.77 -30.21 -2.16
CA ILE A 127 -10.76 -29.31 -2.77
C ILE A 127 -11.94 -30.11 -3.31
N ASN A 128 -13.03 -29.42 -3.62
CA ASN A 128 -14.20 -30.03 -4.26
C ASN A 128 -13.80 -30.74 -5.57
N SER A 129 -14.33 -31.95 -5.81
CA SER A 129 -14.05 -32.77 -6.99
C SER A 129 -14.22 -32.03 -8.31
N ASP A 130 -15.18 -31.11 -8.39
CA ASP A 130 -15.46 -30.32 -9.60
C ASP A 130 -14.31 -29.36 -9.97
N LEU A 131 -13.47 -29.02 -8.99
CA LEU A 131 -12.35 -28.11 -9.14
C LEU A 131 -11.03 -28.83 -9.41
N VAL A 132 -10.94 -30.15 -9.17
CA VAL A 132 -9.71 -30.94 -9.35
C VAL A 132 -9.20 -30.86 -10.80
N SER A 133 -10.10 -30.97 -11.78
CA SER A 133 -9.73 -30.83 -13.20
C SER A 133 -9.17 -29.44 -13.54
N ARG A 134 -9.61 -28.40 -12.83
CA ARG A 134 -9.08 -27.03 -12.98
C ARG A 134 -7.73 -26.89 -12.30
N ALA A 135 -7.54 -27.48 -11.11
CA ALA A 135 -6.26 -27.49 -10.42
C ALA A 135 -5.15 -28.18 -11.24
N ILE A 136 -5.44 -29.29 -11.90
CA ILE A 136 -4.50 -29.96 -12.82
C ILE A 136 -4.14 -29.01 -13.99
N LYS A 137 -5.12 -28.31 -14.56
CA LYS A 137 -4.89 -27.31 -15.62
C LYS A 137 -4.06 -26.12 -15.13
N LEU A 138 -4.24 -25.65 -13.89
CA LEU A 138 -3.40 -24.60 -13.30
C LEU A 138 -1.93 -25.02 -13.31
N PHE A 139 -1.65 -26.24 -12.87
CA PHE A 139 -0.29 -26.77 -12.83
C PHE A 139 0.34 -26.87 -14.23
N GLN A 140 -0.42 -27.31 -15.23
CA GLN A 140 0.05 -27.32 -16.63
C GLN A 140 0.40 -25.92 -17.14
N ILE A 141 -0.41 -24.91 -16.79
CA ILE A 141 -0.13 -23.52 -17.13
C ILE A 141 1.14 -23.02 -16.42
N ILE A 142 1.35 -23.40 -15.15
CA ILE A 142 2.57 -23.11 -14.39
C ILE A 142 3.80 -23.72 -15.07
N LEU A 143 3.77 -25.02 -15.41
CA LEU A 143 4.87 -25.69 -16.10
C LEU A 143 5.22 -25.02 -17.43
N LYS A 144 4.20 -24.62 -18.20
CA LYS A 144 4.37 -23.90 -19.46
C LYS A 144 4.95 -22.50 -19.26
N TYR A 145 4.50 -21.78 -18.23
CA TYR A 145 5.01 -20.44 -17.91
C TYR A 145 6.49 -20.49 -17.49
N ILE A 146 6.86 -21.46 -16.66
CA ILE A 146 8.22 -21.66 -16.15
C ILE A 146 9.19 -22.12 -17.25
N GLY A 147 8.67 -22.72 -18.34
CA GLY A 147 9.49 -23.22 -19.46
C GLY A 147 9.93 -24.67 -19.31
N VAL A 148 9.16 -25.49 -18.55
CA VAL A 148 9.43 -26.91 -18.39
C VAL A 148 8.91 -27.74 -19.57
N ASP A 149 7.81 -27.31 -20.19
CA ASP A 149 7.13 -28.00 -21.30
C ASP A 149 7.77 -27.72 -22.68
N SER A 150 8.81 -26.88 -22.74
CA SER A 150 9.49 -26.47 -23.99
C SER A 150 10.59 -27.44 -24.42
N SER A 151 10.32 -28.75 -24.38
CA SER A 151 11.29 -29.78 -24.78
C SER A 151 11.62 -29.79 -26.28
N ASP A 152 10.99 -28.93 -27.09
CA ASP A 152 11.10 -28.95 -28.56
C ASP A 152 11.17 -27.55 -29.23
N ARG A 153 11.46 -26.47 -28.48
CA ARG A 153 11.66 -25.14 -29.07
C ARG A 153 12.88 -24.44 -28.46
N VAL A 154 13.84 -24.11 -29.32
CA VAL A 154 15.04 -23.29 -29.06
C VAL A 154 14.68 -21.83 -28.65
N ILE A 155 13.39 -21.49 -28.55
CA ILE A 155 12.89 -20.12 -28.36
C ILE A 155 12.25 -20.03 -26.97
N ALA A 156 12.77 -19.14 -26.12
CA ALA A 156 12.18 -18.80 -24.84
C ALA A 156 10.72 -18.31 -24.99
N THR A 157 9.84 -18.68 -24.06
CA THR A 157 8.44 -18.22 -24.04
C THR A 157 8.38 -16.69 -24.15
N SER A 158 7.71 -16.19 -25.18
CA SER A 158 7.62 -14.74 -25.43
C SER A 158 6.91 -14.04 -24.26
N LEU A 159 7.17 -12.73 -24.11
CA LEU A 159 6.48 -11.91 -23.11
C LEU A 159 4.95 -11.98 -23.28
N ASP A 160 4.47 -11.90 -24.52
CA ASP A 160 3.05 -12.03 -24.88
C ASP A 160 2.44 -13.35 -24.42
N GLU A 161 3.11 -14.47 -24.68
CA GLU A 161 2.61 -15.78 -24.27
C GLU A 161 2.58 -15.90 -22.74
N ARG A 162 3.59 -15.36 -22.04
CA ARG A 162 3.60 -15.31 -20.57
C ARG A 162 2.41 -14.51 -20.03
N ILE A 163 2.12 -13.34 -20.59
CA ILE A 163 0.99 -12.50 -20.18
C ILE A 163 -0.34 -13.24 -20.39
N GLU A 164 -0.52 -13.93 -21.53
CA GLU A 164 -1.72 -14.73 -21.78
C GLU A 164 -1.89 -15.88 -20.78
N LEU A 165 -0.79 -16.55 -20.40
CA LEU A 165 -0.82 -17.62 -19.41
C LEU A 165 -1.24 -17.09 -18.03
N VAL A 166 -0.71 -15.94 -17.62
CA VAL A 166 -1.11 -15.25 -16.38
C VAL A 166 -2.59 -14.89 -16.41
N GLY A 167 -3.10 -14.32 -17.52
CA GLY A 167 -4.52 -14.03 -17.68
C GLY A 167 -5.42 -15.27 -17.56
N LYS A 168 -4.96 -16.43 -18.07
CA LYS A 168 -5.67 -17.72 -17.90
C LYS A 168 -5.70 -18.14 -16.43
N LEU A 169 -4.60 -18.01 -15.69
CA LEU A 169 -4.56 -18.30 -14.26
C LEU A 169 -5.57 -17.42 -13.50
N TYR A 170 -5.53 -16.10 -13.68
CA TYR A 170 -6.45 -15.17 -13.02
C TYR A 170 -7.93 -15.45 -13.28
N LYS A 171 -8.28 -15.86 -14.51
CA LYS A 171 -9.65 -16.25 -14.87
C LYS A 171 -10.16 -17.44 -14.05
N HIS A 172 -9.28 -18.36 -13.67
CA HIS A 172 -9.63 -19.51 -12.85
C HIS A 172 -9.69 -19.16 -11.36
N THR A 173 -8.78 -18.33 -10.88
CA THR A 173 -8.47 -18.18 -9.45
C THR A 173 -9.07 -16.95 -8.78
N LEU A 174 -9.11 -15.76 -9.40
CA LEU A 174 -9.52 -14.52 -8.70
C LEU A 174 -10.84 -14.64 -7.93
N LYS A 175 -11.85 -15.25 -8.57
CA LYS A 175 -13.21 -15.43 -8.02
C LYS A 175 -13.40 -16.69 -7.17
N ARG A 176 -12.40 -17.56 -7.01
CA ARG A 176 -12.52 -18.88 -6.35
C ARG A 176 -11.40 -19.09 -5.35
N SER A 177 -11.67 -18.87 -4.07
CA SER A 177 -10.69 -18.96 -2.98
C SER A 177 -9.93 -20.29 -2.93
N GLU A 178 -10.60 -21.42 -3.16
CA GLU A 178 -10.00 -22.75 -3.11
C GLU A 178 -8.95 -22.95 -4.21
N LEU A 179 -9.20 -22.39 -5.40
CA LEU A 179 -8.24 -22.42 -6.50
C LEU A 179 -7.12 -21.38 -6.33
N ARG A 180 -7.34 -20.29 -5.59
CA ARG A 180 -6.26 -19.35 -5.23
C ARG A 180 -5.25 -20.03 -4.32
N ASP A 181 -5.75 -20.66 -3.26
CA ASP A 181 -4.96 -21.41 -2.29
C ASP A 181 -4.17 -22.52 -2.98
N GLU A 182 -4.82 -23.30 -3.84
CA GLU A 182 -4.17 -24.34 -4.64
C GLU A 182 -3.08 -23.76 -5.55
N LEU A 183 -3.34 -22.63 -6.22
CA LEU A 183 -2.35 -21.97 -7.09
C LEU A 183 -1.10 -21.57 -6.31
N PHE A 184 -1.26 -20.91 -5.15
CA PHE A 184 -0.13 -20.50 -4.32
C PHE A 184 0.71 -21.71 -3.88
N ILE A 185 0.07 -22.79 -3.43
CA ILE A 185 0.76 -24.02 -3.02
C ILE A 185 1.47 -24.69 -4.21
N GLN A 186 0.85 -24.73 -5.40
CA GLN A 186 1.47 -25.27 -6.60
C GLN A 186 2.69 -24.45 -7.04
N ILE A 187 2.65 -23.11 -6.95
CA ILE A 187 3.81 -22.27 -7.26
C ILE A 187 4.91 -22.49 -6.21
N SER A 188 4.57 -22.52 -4.91
CA SER A 188 5.52 -22.84 -3.83
C SER A 188 6.16 -24.22 -4.00
N LYS A 189 5.44 -25.19 -4.59
CA LYS A 189 6.01 -26.48 -4.94
C LYS A 189 7.11 -26.34 -5.99
N GLN A 190 6.87 -25.53 -7.03
CA GLN A 190 7.84 -25.32 -8.11
C GLN A 190 9.05 -24.46 -7.71
N THR A 191 9.00 -23.76 -6.58
CA THR A 191 10.15 -23.01 -6.04
C THR A 191 11.08 -23.86 -5.16
N ARG A 192 10.62 -25.02 -4.64
CA ARG A 192 11.43 -25.88 -3.75
C ARG A 192 12.22 -26.92 -4.53
N ASN A 193 13.51 -27.05 -4.24
CA ASN A 193 14.41 -28.00 -4.91
C ASN A 193 14.33 -27.93 -6.45
N SER A 194 14.15 -26.71 -7.00
CA SER A 194 14.15 -26.49 -8.44
C SER A 194 15.56 -26.73 -8.99
N PRO A 195 15.74 -27.65 -9.96
CA PRO A 195 17.06 -28.05 -10.45
C PRO A 195 17.69 -27.00 -11.38
N ASP A 196 16.88 -26.14 -11.98
CA ASP A 196 17.31 -25.10 -12.92
C ASP A 196 17.06 -23.72 -12.33
N ARG A 197 18.06 -22.84 -12.44
CA ARG A 197 18.01 -21.46 -11.98
C ARG A 197 16.91 -20.66 -12.69
N GLN A 198 16.76 -20.81 -14.01
CA GLN A 198 15.76 -20.09 -14.78
C GLN A 198 14.35 -20.50 -14.38
N TYR A 199 14.13 -21.80 -14.12
CA TYR A 199 12.84 -22.29 -13.63
C TYR A 199 12.50 -21.68 -12.27
N LEU A 200 13.49 -21.59 -11.38
CA LEU A 200 13.32 -20.99 -10.06
C LEU A 200 12.94 -19.51 -10.16
N ILE A 201 13.65 -18.71 -10.96
CA ILE A 201 13.31 -17.29 -11.18
C ILE A 201 11.88 -17.16 -11.70
N LYS A 202 11.49 -17.96 -12.70
CA LYS A 202 10.15 -17.89 -13.29
C LYS A 202 9.04 -18.34 -12.35
N ALA A 203 9.30 -19.30 -11.46
CA ALA A 203 8.36 -19.67 -10.41
C ALA A 203 8.15 -18.49 -9.43
N TRP A 204 9.21 -17.79 -9.03
CA TRP A 204 9.12 -16.61 -8.16
C TRP A 204 8.52 -15.38 -8.85
N GLU A 205 8.80 -15.16 -10.13
CA GLU A 205 8.14 -14.15 -10.97
C GLU A 205 6.62 -14.38 -10.99
N LEU A 206 6.19 -15.64 -11.15
CA LEU A 206 4.78 -16.00 -11.13
C LEU A 206 4.16 -15.86 -9.74
N MET A 207 4.89 -16.20 -8.68
CA MET A 207 4.47 -15.98 -7.30
C MET A 207 4.20 -14.48 -7.04
N TYR A 208 5.12 -13.62 -7.45
CA TYR A 208 5.01 -12.17 -7.31
C TYR A 208 3.81 -11.59 -8.07
N LEU A 209 3.60 -12.04 -9.31
CA LEU A 209 2.42 -11.67 -10.10
C LEU A 209 1.11 -12.02 -9.37
N CYS A 210 1.00 -13.27 -8.90
CA CYS A 210 -0.19 -13.73 -8.21
C CYS A 210 -0.44 -12.98 -6.91
N ALA A 211 0.61 -12.77 -6.10
CA ALA A 211 0.56 -12.00 -4.88
C ALA A 211 0.16 -10.53 -5.12
N SER A 212 0.51 -9.97 -6.27
CA SER A 212 0.14 -8.60 -6.66
C SER A 212 -1.32 -8.43 -7.07
N ALA A 213 -2.05 -9.52 -7.33
CA ALA A 213 -3.45 -9.48 -7.75
C ALA A 213 -4.42 -10.04 -6.69
N MET A 214 -3.94 -10.91 -5.80
CA MET A 214 -4.80 -11.57 -4.82
C MET A 214 -3.98 -12.13 -3.64
N PRO A 215 -4.50 -12.06 -2.40
CA PRO A 215 -3.92 -12.78 -1.29
C PRO A 215 -4.39 -14.26 -1.26
N PRO A 216 -3.62 -15.16 -0.64
CA PRO A 216 -4.13 -16.46 -0.20
C PRO A 216 -5.27 -16.28 0.82
N SER A 217 -6.02 -17.34 1.11
CA SER A 217 -6.99 -17.33 2.20
C SER A 217 -6.30 -17.18 3.57
N LYS A 218 -7.08 -16.85 4.61
CA LYS A 218 -6.58 -16.76 5.99
C LYS A 218 -5.93 -18.06 6.46
N ASP A 219 -6.40 -19.20 5.95
CA ASP A 219 -5.93 -20.53 6.34
C ASP A 219 -4.50 -20.83 5.82
N ILE A 220 -4.12 -20.27 4.67
CA ILE A 220 -2.79 -20.48 4.07
C ILE A 220 -1.89 -19.26 4.24
N GLY A 221 -2.46 -18.06 4.45
CA GLY A 221 -1.74 -16.80 4.45
C GLY A 221 -0.59 -16.72 5.43
N GLY A 222 -0.75 -17.26 6.64
CA GLY A 222 0.33 -17.31 7.64
C GLY A 222 1.53 -18.12 7.14
N TYR A 223 1.27 -19.36 6.73
CA TYR A 223 2.30 -20.26 6.18
C TYR A 223 3.00 -19.68 4.95
N LEU A 224 2.23 -19.16 3.98
CA LEU A 224 2.83 -18.61 2.77
C LEU A 224 3.69 -17.38 3.08
N SER A 225 3.22 -16.50 3.97
CA SER A 225 3.98 -15.29 4.37
C SER A 225 5.28 -15.66 5.05
N GLU A 226 5.26 -16.65 5.95
CA GLU A 226 6.46 -17.16 6.62
C GLU A 226 7.44 -17.79 5.61
N TYR A 227 6.94 -18.63 4.70
CA TYR A 227 7.77 -19.22 3.64
C TYR A 227 8.46 -18.15 2.78
N VAL A 228 7.70 -17.16 2.30
CA VAL A 228 8.24 -16.07 1.47
C VAL A 228 9.22 -15.21 2.26
N HIS A 229 8.95 -14.94 3.53
CA HIS A 229 9.85 -14.21 4.43
C HIS A 229 11.20 -14.93 4.59
N ASN A 230 11.17 -16.24 4.88
CA ASN A 230 12.38 -17.03 5.05
C ASN A 230 13.24 -17.04 3.78
N VAL A 231 12.62 -17.11 2.59
CA VAL A 231 13.36 -17.04 1.32
C VAL A 231 13.94 -15.65 1.07
N ALA A 232 13.19 -14.58 1.37
CA ALA A 232 13.65 -13.20 1.21
C ALA A 232 14.87 -12.89 2.11
N GLN A 233 14.89 -13.43 3.33
CA GLN A 233 15.98 -13.25 4.30
C GLN A 233 17.11 -14.29 4.19
N GLY A 234 16.94 -15.33 3.37
CA GLY A 234 17.92 -16.40 3.24
C GLY A 234 19.23 -15.91 2.61
N ILE A 235 20.31 -15.90 3.39
CA ILE A 235 21.65 -15.42 2.95
C ILE A 235 22.21 -16.27 1.80
N SER A 236 21.87 -17.57 1.78
CA SER A 236 22.31 -18.54 0.78
C SER A 236 21.44 -18.58 -0.48
N THR A 237 20.33 -17.82 -0.51
CA THR A 237 19.40 -17.78 -1.63
C THR A 237 19.95 -16.92 -2.76
N ASP A 238 19.67 -17.30 -4.00
CA ASP A 238 20.01 -16.52 -5.19
C ASP A 238 19.52 -15.04 -5.05
N PRO A 239 20.37 -14.04 -5.37
CA PRO A 239 20.03 -12.63 -5.16
C PRO A 239 18.76 -12.17 -5.89
N GLU A 240 18.52 -12.66 -7.11
CA GLU A 240 17.35 -12.29 -7.91
C GLU A 240 16.08 -12.90 -7.31
N VAL A 241 16.17 -14.14 -6.84
CA VAL A 241 15.09 -14.81 -6.10
C VAL A 241 14.77 -14.08 -4.82
N ARG A 242 15.77 -13.59 -4.07
CA ARG A 242 15.55 -12.81 -2.85
C ARG A 242 14.79 -11.51 -3.13
N VAL A 243 15.14 -10.79 -4.20
CA VAL A 243 14.42 -9.57 -4.61
C VAL A 243 12.97 -9.89 -4.97
N LEU A 244 12.73 -10.94 -5.76
CA LEU A 244 11.37 -11.38 -6.10
C LEU A 244 10.58 -11.83 -4.86
N ALA A 245 11.21 -12.52 -3.91
CA ALA A 245 10.57 -12.92 -2.66
C ALA A 245 10.24 -11.70 -1.79
N LEU A 246 11.11 -10.70 -1.70
CA LEU A 246 10.84 -9.45 -1.00
C LEU A 246 9.67 -8.68 -1.64
N ASN A 247 9.66 -8.57 -2.97
CA ASN A 247 8.56 -7.95 -3.71
C ASN A 247 7.24 -8.71 -3.50
N THR A 248 7.30 -10.04 -3.53
CA THR A 248 6.16 -10.92 -3.21
C THR A 248 5.64 -10.67 -1.80
N LEU A 249 6.53 -10.56 -0.80
CA LEU A 249 6.16 -10.30 0.58
C LEU A 249 5.44 -8.96 0.73
N ASN A 250 5.95 -7.91 0.09
CA ASN A 250 5.34 -6.59 0.10
C ASN A 250 3.97 -6.58 -0.60
N ALA A 251 3.87 -7.25 -1.76
CA ALA A 251 2.60 -7.42 -2.47
C ALA A 251 1.57 -8.20 -1.63
N LEU A 252 1.97 -9.29 -0.97
CA LEU A 252 1.12 -10.04 -0.05
C LEU A 252 0.59 -9.15 1.09
N LYS A 253 1.46 -8.37 1.75
CA LYS A 253 1.04 -7.45 2.82
C LYS A 253 -0.02 -6.45 2.33
N ARG A 254 0.20 -5.83 1.17
CA ARG A 254 -0.75 -4.88 0.56
C ARG A 254 -2.07 -5.55 0.22
N CYS A 255 -2.04 -6.68 -0.49
CA CYS A 255 -3.24 -7.40 -0.91
C CYS A 255 -3.98 -8.08 0.25
N MET A 256 -3.31 -8.46 1.34
CA MET A 256 -3.99 -8.97 2.54
C MET A 256 -4.80 -7.87 3.24
N LYS A 257 -4.34 -6.62 3.19
CA LYS A 257 -5.07 -5.45 3.70
C LYS A 257 -6.22 -5.06 2.77
N ALA A 258 -5.96 -4.94 1.47
CA ALA A 258 -6.92 -4.44 0.49
C ALA A 258 -7.91 -5.49 -0.03
N GLY A 259 -7.58 -6.78 0.07
CA GLY A 259 -8.35 -7.88 -0.50
C GLY A 259 -7.94 -8.25 -1.92
N PRO A 260 -8.60 -9.22 -2.57
CA PRO A 260 -8.30 -9.57 -3.96
C PRO A 260 -8.83 -8.54 -4.96
N ARG A 261 -8.14 -8.38 -6.10
CA ARG A 261 -8.62 -7.61 -7.25
C ARG A 261 -10.01 -8.09 -7.70
N HIS A 262 -10.88 -7.16 -8.08
CA HIS A 262 -12.21 -7.47 -8.59
C HIS A 262 -12.21 -7.67 -10.12
N ILE A 263 -11.29 -7.01 -10.81
CA ILE A 263 -11.10 -7.12 -12.26
C ILE A 263 -9.77 -7.81 -12.55
N ILE A 264 -9.75 -8.62 -13.61
CA ILE A 264 -8.51 -9.26 -14.08
C ILE A 264 -7.56 -8.14 -14.55
N PRO A 265 -6.34 -8.07 -14.01
CA PRO A 265 -5.35 -7.08 -14.43
C PRO A 265 -5.14 -7.07 -15.94
N GLY A 266 -5.05 -5.86 -16.51
CA GLY A 266 -4.87 -5.66 -17.95
C GLY A 266 -3.50 -6.13 -18.44
N ARG A 267 -3.36 -6.27 -19.77
CA ARG A 267 -2.06 -6.61 -20.39
C ARG A 267 -0.96 -5.62 -19.99
N GLU A 268 -1.27 -4.32 -20.04
CA GLU A 268 -0.35 -3.24 -19.69
C GLU A 268 0.13 -3.34 -18.23
N GLU A 269 -0.75 -3.69 -17.30
CA GLU A 269 -0.40 -3.88 -15.88
C GLU A 269 0.55 -5.07 -15.67
N VAL A 270 0.25 -6.21 -16.30
CA VAL A 270 1.08 -7.42 -16.19
C VAL A 270 2.45 -7.20 -16.86
N GLU A 271 2.46 -6.54 -18.02
CA GLU A 271 3.69 -6.19 -18.75
C GLU A 271 4.57 -5.23 -17.94
N ALA A 272 3.97 -4.18 -17.36
CA ALA A 272 4.67 -3.23 -16.50
C ALA A 272 5.31 -3.93 -15.29
N LEU A 273 4.57 -4.81 -14.61
CA LEU A 273 5.12 -5.57 -13.47
C LEU A 273 6.28 -6.48 -13.88
N LEU A 274 6.16 -7.17 -15.02
CA LEU A 274 7.19 -8.07 -15.55
C LEU A 274 8.46 -7.34 -16.03
N THR A 275 8.33 -6.08 -16.46
CA THR A 275 9.44 -5.27 -16.99
C THR A 275 10.00 -4.29 -15.95
N GLY A 276 9.41 -4.23 -14.75
CA GLY A 276 9.81 -3.28 -13.70
C GLY A 276 9.41 -1.83 -14.00
N GLN A 277 8.48 -1.60 -14.92
CA GLN A 277 7.96 -0.28 -15.25
C GLN A 277 6.78 0.06 -14.34
N LYS A 278 6.59 1.36 -14.08
CA LYS A 278 5.38 1.87 -13.42
C LYS A 278 4.45 2.47 -14.46
N LEU A 279 3.15 2.29 -14.25
CA LEU A 279 2.12 2.96 -15.04
C LEU A 279 1.85 4.34 -14.44
N THR A 280 1.24 5.23 -15.22
CA THR A 280 0.84 6.56 -14.76
C THR A 280 -0.63 6.84 -15.04
N THR A 281 -1.25 7.67 -14.20
CA THR A 281 -2.61 8.16 -14.40
C THR A 281 -2.75 9.58 -13.88
N ILE A 282 -3.74 10.30 -14.40
CA ILE A 282 -3.97 11.71 -14.10
C ILE A 282 -5.04 11.84 -13.02
N VAL A 283 -4.73 12.59 -11.97
CA VAL A 283 -5.69 13.02 -10.95
C VAL A 283 -5.93 14.52 -11.10
N PHE A 284 -7.20 14.88 -11.28
CA PHE A 284 -7.64 16.26 -11.43
C PHE A 284 -8.01 16.89 -10.08
N PHE A 285 -7.85 18.19 -9.97
CA PHE A 285 -8.45 19.02 -8.92
C PHE A 285 -9.70 19.72 -9.45
N LEU A 286 -10.46 20.36 -8.56
CA LEU A 286 -11.74 21.01 -8.91
C LEU A 286 -11.58 22.32 -9.71
N ASP A 287 -10.36 22.85 -9.80
CA ASP A 287 -10.00 23.98 -10.65
C ASP A 287 -9.46 23.53 -12.03
N GLU A 288 -9.63 22.25 -12.38
CA GLU A 288 -9.16 21.59 -13.61
C GLU A 288 -7.64 21.49 -13.76
N THR A 289 -6.86 21.92 -12.75
CA THR A 289 -5.45 21.53 -12.65
C THR A 289 -5.34 20.03 -12.40
N PHE A 290 -4.17 19.45 -12.67
CA PHE A 290 -3.97 18.02 -12.50
C PHE A 290 -2.53 17.69 -12.12
N GLU A 291 -2.37 16.54 -11.48
CA GLU A 291 -1.08 15.91 -11.23
C GLU A 291 -1.09 14.50 -11.82
N GLU A 292 0.09 14.07 -12.27
CA GLU A 292 0.30 12.70 -12.74
C GLU A 292 0.88 11.88 -11.58
N ILE A 293 0.22 10.76 -11.26
CA ILE A 293 0.68 9.83 -10.22
C ILE A 293 1.07 8.50 -10.83
N THR A 294 1.99 7.80 -10.17
CA THR A 294 2.37 6.45 -10.59
C THR A 294 1.47 5.41 -9.94
N TYR A 295 1.25 4.29 -10.63
CA TYR A 295 0.55 3.15 -10.05
C TYR A 295 1.10 1.83 -10.58
N ASP A 296 0.95 0.78 -9.78
CA ASP A 296 1.21 -0.60 -10.12
C ASP A 296 -0.02 -1.47 -9.82
N MET A 297 0.09 -2.78 -10.01
CA MET A 297 -1.01 -3.73 -9.79
C MET A 297 -1.56 -3.75 -8.36
N THR A 298 -0.78 -3.28 -7.38
CA THR A 298 -1.08 -3.28 -5.94
C THR A 298 -1.54 -1.92 -5.42
N THR A 299 -1.40 -0.84 -6.20
CA THR A 299 -1.71 0.53 -5.75
C THR A 299 -3.20 0.71 -5.48
N THR A 300 -3.53 1.08 -4.25
CA THR A 300 -4.89 1.42 -3.80
C THR A 300 -5.15 2.93 -3.84
N VAL A 301 -6.40 3.32 -3.68
CA VAL A 301 -6.80 4.73 -3.52
C VAL A 301 -6.07 5.38 -2.34
N ALA A 302 -5.91 4.68 -1.20
CA ALA A 302 -5.17 5.19 -0.06
C ALA A 302 -3.71 5.48 -0.40
N ASP A 303 -3.03 4.55 -1.09
CA ASP A 303 -1.64 4.73 -1.51
C ASP A 303 -1.51 5.94 -2.47
N SER A 304 -2.43 6.07 -3.42
CA SER A 304 -2.45 7.20 -4.35
C SER A 304 -2.73 8.54 -3.68
N VAL A 305 -3.59 8.56 -2.66
CA VAL A 305 -3.83 9.76 -1.85
C VAL A 305 -2.57 10.16 -1.09
N GLU A 306 -1.84 9.21 -0.52
CA GLU A 306 -0.57 9.45 0.17
C GLU A 306 0.51 9.99 -0.79
N GLU A 307 0.70 9.34 -1.94
CA GLU A 307 1.64 9.78 -2.99
C GLU A 307 1.31 11.18 -3.48
N LEU A 308 0.04 11.43 -3.87
CA LEU A 308 -0.39 12.73 -4.36
C LEU A 308 -0.23 13.82 -3.30
N SER A 309 -0.52 13.52 -2.04
CA SER A 309 -0.36 14.46 -0.93
C SER A 309 1.11 14.84 -0.73
N GLY A 310 2.03 13.89 -0.91
CA GLY A 310 3.47 14.15 -0.94
C GLY A 310 3.88 15.07 -2.09
N VAL A 311 3.38 14.82 -3.30
CA VAL A 311 3.67 15.62 -4.51
C VAL A 311 3.23 17.08 -4.33
N ILE A 312 2.00 17.29 -3.85
CA ILE A 312 1.45 18.65 -3.65
C ILE A 312 1.84 19.28 -2.31
N LYS A 313 2.66 18.60 -1.49
CA LYS A 313 3.10 19.05 -0.16
C LYS A 313 1.95 19.32 0.81
N LEU A 314 0.88 18.52 0.74
CA LEU A 314 -0.24 18.57 1.68
C LEU A 314 0.06 17.72 2.91
N SER A 315 0.32 18.36 4.05
CA SER A 315 0.65 17.65 5.28
C SER A 315 -0.59 17.03 5.96
N ALA A 316 -1.70 17.76 5.99
CA ALA A 316 -2.95 17.36 6.63
C ALA A 316 -3.95 16.75 5.63
N HIS A 317 -3.60 15.62 5.02
CA HIS A 317 -4.39 15.01 3.94
C HIS A 317 -5.49 14.04 4.38
N SER A 318 -5.64 13.75 5.68
CA SER A 318 -6.59 12.75 6.19
C SER A 318 -8.07 13.05 5.90
N SER A 319 -8.41 14.31 5.62
CA SER A 319 -9.74 14.72 5.19
C SER A 319 -9.95 14.67 3.67
N PHE A 320 -8.95 14.28 2.89
CA PHE A 320 -8.97 14.26 1.42
C PHE A 320 -8.96 12.84 0.86
N SER A 321 -9.43 12.70 -0.38
CA SER A 321 -9.48 11.43 -1.09
C SER A 321 -9.72 11.58 -2.58
N LEU A 322 -9.73 10.45 -3.27
CA LEU A 322 -10.11 10.37 -4.67
C LEU A 322 -11.61 10.12 -4.81
N PHE A 323 -12.16 10.77 -5.83
CA PHE A 323 -13.54 10.64 -6.28
C PHE A 323 -13.54 10.26 -7.74
N GLU A 324 -14.50 9.43 -8.13
CA GLU A 324 -14.89 9.27 -9.52
C GLU A 324 -15.79 10.45 -9.89
N CYS A 325 -15.35 11.27 -10.83
CA CYS A 325 -16.17 12.30 -11.46
C CYS A 325 -16.72 11.75 -12.79
N ARG A 326 -18.05 11.75 -12.91
CA ARG A 326 -18.78 11.37 -14.14
C ARG A 326 -19.38 12.62 -14.75
N LYS A 327 -18.92 12.96 -15.95
CA LYS A 327 -19.44 14.10 -16.70
C LYS A 327 -20.13 13.63 -17.97
N LEU A 328 -21.42 13.94 -18.08
CA LEU A 328 -22.17 13.72 -19.31
C LEU A 328 -21.92 14.90 -20.27
N VAL A 329 -21.17 14.64 -21.35
CA VAL A 329 -20.92 15.64 -22.39
C VAL A 329 -22.02 15.50 -23.45
N SER A 330 -23.05 16.33 -23.35
CA SER A 330 -24.06 16.50 -24.41
C SER A 330 -23.50 17.40 -25.51
N GLY A 331 -23.75 17.05 -26.78
CA GLY A 331 -23.14 17.70 -27.94
C GLY A 331 -23.46 19.20 -28.05
N ALA A 332 -22.41 19.98 -28.36
CA ALA A 332 -22.38 21.39 -28.75
C ALA A 332 -22.88 22.44 -27.71
N LYS A 333 -21.91 23.20 -27.17
CA LYS A 333 -22.07 24.51 -26.51
C LYS A 333 -23.01 24.54 -25.30
N ALA A 334 -22.63 23.85 -24.22
CA ALA A 334 -23.07 24.23 -22.89
C ALA A 334 -21.91 24.07 -21.90
N LEU A 335 -21.50 25.18 -21.30
CA LEU A 335 -20.71 25.23 -20.07
C LEU A 335 -21.61 24.78 -18.91
N ASP A 336 -22.17 23.57 -18.98
CA ASP A 336 -23.05 23.04 -17.94
C ASP A 336 -22.21 22.33 -16.88
N LEU A 337 -21.75 23.11 -15.90
CA LEU A 337 -21.19 22.63 -14.63
C LEU A 337 -22.19 21.76 -13.83
N GLY A 338 -23.47 21.72 -14.22
CA GLY A 338 -24.53 21.02 -13.49
C GLY A 338 -24.67 19.52 -13.75
N ASN A 339 -23.86 18.92 -14.64
CA ASN A 339 -23.95 17.50 -15.01
C ASN A 339 -22.75 16.65 -14.53
N GLU A 340 -22.02 17.13 -13.52
CA GLU A 340 -20.92 16.39 -12.90
C GLU A 340 -21.38 15.69 -11.62
N GLU A 341 -21.34 14.36 -11.63
CA GLU A 341 -21.61 13.54 -10.46
C GLU A 341 -20.27 13.08 -9.86
N TYR A 342 -20.08 13.33 -8.55
CA TYR A 342 -18.88 12.92 -7.82
C TYR A 342 -19.21 11.77 -6.86
N VAL A 343 -18.56 10.63 -7.04
CA VAL A 343 -18.73 9.44 -6.21
C VAL A 343 -17.45 9.16 -5.44
N GLY A 344 -17.52 9.09 -4.12
CA GLY A 344 -16.36 8.80 -3.27
C GLY A 344 -15.83 7.38 -3.51
N LEU A 345 -14.51 7.21 -3.46
CA LEU A 345 -13.87 5.92 -3.66
C LEU A 345 -13.46 5.31 -2.31
N ASP A 346 -13.61 3.99 -2.20
CA ASP A 346 -13.12 3.23 -1.05
C ASP A 346 -11.59 3.25 -1.02
N ASP A 347 -11.01 3.46 0.17
CA ASP A 347 -9.58 3.61 0.36
C ASP A 347 -8.79 2.35 -0.06
N ASN A 348 -9.39 1.16 -0.01
CA ASN A 348 -8.78 -0.10 -0.41
C ASN A 348 -9.05 -0.47 -1.88
N LYS A 349 -9.83 0.33 -2.63
CA LYS A 349 -10.09 0.03 -4.04
C LYS A 349 -8.81 0.23 -4.86
N TYR A 350 -8.55 -0.68 -5.79
CA TYR A 350 -7.38 -0.63 -6.66
C TYR A 350 -7.54 0.38 -7.80
N ILE A 351 -6.48 1.15 -8.07
CA ILE A 351 -6.45 2.11 -9.19
C ILE A 351 -6.62 1.39 -10.54
N GLY A 352 -5.95 0.25 -10.73
CA GLY A 352 -6.08 -0.54 -11.95
C GLY A 352 -7.52 -0.99 -12.23
N ASP A 353 -8.27 -1.38 -11.18
CA ASP A 353 -9.68 -1.76 -11.31
C ASP A 353 -10.55 -0.55 -11.69
N LEU A 354 -10.31 0.62 -11.08
CA LEU A 354 -11.02 1.86 -11.40
C LEU A 354 -10.85 2.27 -12.87
N LEU A 355 -9.61 2.25 -13.36
CA LEU A 355 -9.32 2.63 -14.74
C LEU A 355 -9.92 1.64 -15.74
N ALA A 356 -9.92 0.34 -15.40
CA ALA A 356 -10.60 -0.68 -16.20
C ALA A 356 -12.12 -0.48 -16.23
N GLU A 357 -12.74 -0.11 -15.10
CA GLU A 357 -14.16 0.24 -15.02
C GLU A 357 -14.50 1.44 -15.89
N PHE A 358 -13.67 2.50 -15.86
CA PHE A 358 -13.87 3.70 -16.67
C PHE A 358 -13.82 3.38 -18.17
N LYS A 359 -12.84 2.58 -18.58
CA LYS A 359 -12.71 2.11 -19.96
C LYS A 359 -13.94 1.29 -20.39
N ALA A 360 -14.35 0.33 -19.56
CA ALA A 360 -15.52 -0.51 -19.85
C ALA A 360 -16.83 0.28 -19.89
N ALA A 361 -17.00 1.28 -19.02
CA ALA A 361 -18.18 2.15 -19.02
C ALA A 361 -18.24 3.02 -20.29
N LYS A 362 -17.11 3.57 -20.71
CA LYS A 362 -16.98 4.34 -21.96
C LYS A 362 -17.30 3.50 -23.20
N ASP A 363 -16.84 2.26 -23.26
CA ASP A 363 -17.13 1.35 -24.38
C ASP A 363 -18.62 0.96 -24.47
N ARG A 364 -19.32 0.92 -23.34
CA ARG A 364 -20.76 0.60 -23.28
C ARG A 364 -21.65 1.76 -23.70
N SER A 365 -21.21 3.02 -23.58
CA SER A 365 -22.09 4.20 -23.69
C SER A 365 -22.46 4.64 -25.12
N LYS A 366 -22.18 3.82 -26.14
CA LYS A 366 -22.59 3.92 -27.58
C LYS A 366 -23.46 5.14 -27.99
N GLY A 367 -22.92 6.36 -27.90
CA GLY A 367 -23.60 7.60 -28.33
C GLY A 367 -23.51 8.78 -27.34
N GLU A 368 -23.34 8.51 -26.03
CA GLU A 368 -23.09 9.55 -25.02
C GLU A 368 -21.59 9.61 -24.69
N ILE A 369 -21.00 10.81 -24.78
CA ILE A 369 -19.62 11.05 -24.35
C ILE A 369 -19.64 11.17 -22.82
N LEU A 370 -19.49 10.04 -22.12
CA LEU A 370 -19.23 10.01 -20.70
C LEU A 370 -17.73 10.20 -20.46
N HIS A 371 -17.38 11.28 -19.78
CA HIS A 371 -16.01 11.52 -19.34
C HIS A 371 -15.89 11.11 -17.87
N PHE A 372 -15.03 10.13 -17.60
CA PHE A 372 -14.66 9.72 -16.25
C PHE A 372 -13.34 10.39 -15.88
N LYS A 373 -13.27 11.00 -14.69
CA LYS A 373 -12.03 11.58 -14.14
C LYS A 373 -11.82 11.04 -12.73
N LEU A 374 -10.56 10.79 -12.36
CA LEU A 374 -10.17 10.73 -10.95
C LEU A 374 -10.01 12.16 -10.46
N THR A 375 -10.68 12.51 -9.37
CA THR A 375 -10.63 13.86 -8.80
C THR A 375 -10.24 13.82 -7.34
N PHE A 376 -9.24 14.61 -6.95
CA PHE A 376 -8.85 14.78 -5.56
C PHE A 376 -9.71 15.84 -4.89
N LYS A 377 -10.46 15.45 -3.86
CA LYS A 377 -11.38 16.33 -3.12
C LYS A 377 -11.31 16.06 -1.63
N LYS A 378 -11.69 17.05 -0.85
CA LYS A 378 -11.96 16.91 0.58
C LYS A 378 -13.26 16.11 0.78
N LYS A 379 -13.18 14.98 1.49
CA LYS A 379 -14.34 14.12 1.85
C LYS A 379 -15.34 14.89 2.72
N LEU A 380 -14.83 15.58 3.74
CA LEU A 380 -15.65 16.26 4.75
C LEU A 380 -14.88 17.45 5.35
N PHE A 381 -15.60 18.53 5.66
CA PHE A 381 -15.07 19.66 6.41
C PHE A 381 -15.29 19.45 7.90
N ARG A 382 -14.28 18.91 8.58
CA ARG A 382 -14.35 18.59 10.00
C ARG A 382 -14.18 19.83 10.86
N GLU A 383 -14.58 19.72 12.12
CA GLU A 383 -14.37 20.84 13.04
C GLU A 383 -12.88 21.02 13.34
N SER A 384 -12.12 19.94 13.52
CA SER A 384 -10.67 19.94 13.73
C SER A 384 -9.89 20.70 12.65
N ASP A 385 -10.41 20.78 11.43
CA ASP A 385 -9.78 21.42 10.29
C ASP A 385 -9.55 22.93 10.50
N GLU A 386 -10.29 23.56 11.41
CA GLU A 386 -10.12 24.98 11.74
C GLU A 386 -8.75 25.29 12.35
N ALA A 387 -8.09 24.30 12.96
CA ALA A 387 -6.75 24.45 13.53
C ALA A 387 -5.63 24.27 12.49
N VAL A 388 -5.96 23.84 11.27
CA VAL A 388 -4.97 23.55 10.22
C VAL A 388 -4.58 24.84 9.51
N ALA A 389 -3.32 25.23 9.65
CA ALA A 389 -2.74 26.43 9.02
C ALA A 389 -1.93 26.12 7.74
N ASP A 390 -1.93 24.87 7.27
CA ASP A 390 -1.22 24.46 6.06
C ASP A 390 -1.76 25.25 4.82
N PRO A 391 -0.90 25.99 4.10
CA PRO A 391 -1.32 26.79 2.94
C PRO A 391 -1.99 25.97 1.83
N MET A 392 -1.50 24.76 1.55
CA MET A 392 -2.09 23.90 0.51
C MET A 392 -3.46 23.40 0.95
N PHE A 393 -3.61 23.05 2.23
CA PHE A 393 -4.89 22.67 2.81
C PHE A 393 -5.93 23.79 2.68
N ILE A 394 -5.55 25.04 2.98
CA ILE A 394 -6.41 26.22 2.87
C ILE A 394 -6.75 26.49 1.40
N GLN A 395 -5.78 26.39 0.50
CA GLN A 395 -5.98 26.60 -0.94
C GLN A 395 -6.97 25.57 -1.52
N LEU A 396 -6.77 24.27 -1.25
CA LEU A 396 -7.69 23.22 -1.71
C LEU A 396 -9.08 23.35 -1.08
N SER A 397 -9.16 23.77 0.19
CA SER A 397 -10.43 24.07 0.85
C SER A 397 -11.16 25.24 0.20
N TYR A 398 -10.43 26.28 -0.20
CA TYR A 398 -10.97 27.42 -0.96
C TYR A 398 -11.47 26.99 -2.34
N VAL A 399 -10.66 26.25 -3.09
CA VAL A 399 -11.03 25.74 -4.42
C VAL A 399 -12.30 24.88 -4.34
N GLN A 400 -12.43 24.03 -3.33
CA GLN A 400 -13.63 23.21 -3.15
C GLN A 400 -14.87 24.04 -2.78
N LEU A 401 -14.76 24.97 -1.83
CA LEU A 401 -15.91 25.81 -1.46
C LEU A 401 -16.31 26.79 -2.55
N GLN A 402 -15.35 27.27 -3.34
CA GLN A 402 -15.61 28.02 -4.56
C GLN A 402 -16.40 27.17 -5.56
N HIS A 403 -15.94 25.96 -5.86
CA HIS A 403 -16.63 25.03 -6.75
C HIS A 403 -18.07 24.77 -6.28
N ASP A 404 -18.26 24.44 -5.01
CA ASP A 404 -19.58 24.19 -4.42
C ASP A 404 -20.48 25.44 -4.48
N TYR A 405 -19.94 26.63 -4.21
CA TYR A 405 -20.66 27.90 -4.34
C TYR A 405 -21.14 28.14 -5.79
N LEU A 406 -20.28 27.93 -6.77
CA LEU A 406 -20.61 28.14 -8.18
C LEU A 406 -21.62 27.13 -8.73
N LEU A 407 -21.67 25.91 -8.17
CA LEU A 407 -22.75 24.94 -8.44
C LEU A 407 -24.10 25.39 -7.85
N GLY A 408 -24.13 26.46 -7.05
CA GLY A 408 -25.32 26.93 -6.35
C GLY A 408 -25.63 26.12 -5.10
N ASN A 409 -24.64 25.40 -4.53
CA ASN A 409 -24.88 24.61 -3.32
C ASN A 409 -25.10 25.47 -2.06
N TYR A 410 -24.67 26.73 -2.08
CA TYR A 410 -24.88 27.70 -1.02
C TYR A 410 -25.89 28.77 -1.47
N PRO A 411 -27.18 28.64 -1.08
CA PRO A 411 -28.19 29.60 -1.46
C PRO A 411 -28.06 30.88 -0.61
N VAL A 412 -27.23 31.80 -1.05
CA VAL A 412 -26.95 33.06 -0.36
C VAL A 412 -27.81 34.21 -0.89
N GLY A 413 -27.99 35.25 -0.07
CA GLY A 413 -28.67 36.48 -0.47
C GLY A 413 -27.87 37.29 -1.50
N ARG A 414 -28.50 38.34 -2.03
CA ARG A 414 -27.89 39.19 -3.08
C ARG A 414 -26.63 39.90 -2.61
N ASP A 415 -26.68 40.50 -1.42
CA ASP A 415 -25.54 41.22 -0.85
C ASP A 415 -24.33 40.30 -0.62
N ASP A 416 -24.58 39.11 -0.07
CA ASP A 416 -23.55 38.09 0.14
C ASP A 416 -22.99 37.58 -1.18
N ALA A 417 -23.84 37.35 -2.20
CA ALA A 417 -23.40 36.93 -3.52
C ALA A 417 -22.49 37.98 -4.18
N ALA A 418 -22.83 39.27 -4.08
CA ALA A 418 -21.98 40.36 -4.58
C ALA A 418 -20.64 40.42 -3.82
N GLN A 419 -20.67 40.28 -2.50
CA GLN A 419 -19.46 40.25 -1.66
C GLN A 419 -18.55 39.04 -2.00
N LEU A 420 -19.12 37.84 -2.08
CA LEU A 420 -18.39 36.61 -2.41
C LEU A 420 -17.82 36.65 -3.83
N SER A 421 -18.53 37.25 -4.78
CA SER A 421 -18.02 37.43 -6.15
C SER A 421 -16.85 38.41 -6.17
N ALA A 422 -16.97 39.55 -5.47
CA ALA A 422 -15.88 40.52 -5.36
C ALA A 422 -14.64 39.94 -4.68
N LEU A 423 -14.80 39.13 -3.63
CA LEU A 423 -13.70 38.45 -2.95
C LEU A 423 -12.96 37.48 -3.89
N GLN A 424 -13.69 36.67 -4.67
CA GLN A 424 -13.07 35.75 -5.64
C GLN A 424 -12.31 36.50 -6.73
N ILE A 425 -12.85 37.61 -7.23
CA ILE A 425 -12.14 38.47 -8.19
C ILE A 425 -10.85 39.03 -7.56
N LEU A 426 -10.92 39.49 -6.31
CA LEU A 426 -9.76 39.99 -5.57
C LEU A 426 -8.68 38.91 -5.39
N VAL A 427 -9.07 37.66 -5.13
CA VAL A 427 -8.14 36.51 -5.08
C VAL A 427 -7.45 36.33 -6.45
N GLU A 428 -8.19 36.40 -7.54
CA GLU A 428 -7.68 36.18 -8.90
C GLU A 428 -6.69 37.29 -9.33
N ILE A 429 -7.12 38.55 -9.29
CA ILE A 429 -6.35 39.66 -9.89
C ILE A 429 -5.60 40.54 -8.89
N GLY A 430 -5.92 40.46 -7.60
CA GLY A 430 -5.41 41.40 -6.58
C GLY A 430 -6.12 42.76 -6.65
N PHE A 431 -5.84 43.67 -5.71
CA PHE A 431 -6.52 44.96 -5.70
C PHE A 431 -5.98 45.90 -6.79
N ILE A 432 -6.88 46.48 -7.57
CA ILE A 432 -6.60 47.51 -8.58
C ILE A 432 -7.69 48.59 -8.53
N THR A 433 -7.34 49.85 -8.78
CA THR A 433 -8.27 50.99 -8.62
C THR A 433 -9.44 50.96 -9.62
N SER A 434 -9.20 50.44 -10.83
CA SER A 434 -10.19 50.38 -11.92
C SER A 434 -10.27 48.98 -12.51
N PRO A 435 -10.86 48.00 -11.80
CA PRO A 435 -10.95 46.62 -12.28
C PRO A 435 -11.82 46.45 -13.53
N GLU A 436 -12.78 47.36 -13.75
CA GLU A 436 -13.61 47.41 -14.94
C GLU A 436 -12.83 47.64 -16.25
N SER A 437 -11.61 48.18 -16.15
CA SER A 437 -10.73 48.43 -17.29
C SER A 437 -9.93 47.18 -17.71
N CYS A 438 -10.02 46.08 -16.94
CA CYS A 438 -9.36 44.82 -17.27
C CYS A 438 -10.04 44.12 -18.46
N THR A 439 -9.26 43.56 -19.38
CA THR A 439 -9.77 42.83 -20.55
C THR A 439 -10.67 41.66 -20.18
N ASP A 440 -10.42 41.04 -19.02
CA ASP A 440 -11.12 39.85 -18.55
C ASP A 440 -12.28 40.15 -17.59
N TRP A 441 -12.59 41.43 -17.33
CA TRP A 441 -13.62 41.82 -16.34
C TRP A 441 -14.97 41.13 -16.57
N ASN A 442 -15.43 41.08 -17.82
CA ASN A 442 -16.67 40.40 -18.18
C ASN A 442 -16.63 38.88 -17.92
N SER A 443 -15.48 38.25 -18.17
CA SER A 443 -15.22 36.83 -17.91
C SER A 443 -15.24 36.54 -16.41
N LEU A 444 -14.59 37.40 -15.60
CA LEU A 444 -14.53 37.28 -14.16
C LEU A 444 -15.93 37.37 -13.52
N LEU A 445 -16.76 38.31 -13.98
CA LEU A 445 -18.15 38.42 -13.53
C LEU A 445 -18.99 37.17 -13.89
N GLU A 446 -18.83 36.64 -15.10
CA GLU A 446 -19.56 35.43 -15.53
C GLU A 446 -19.07 34.18 -14.80
N ARG A 447 -17.79 34.10 -14.45
CA ARG A 447 -17.16 32.96 -13.76
C ARG A 447 -17.53 32.91 -12.28
N PHE A 448 -17.61 34.05 -11.59
CA PHE A 448 -17.69 34.08 -10.12
C PHE A 448 -19.08 34.36 -9.55
N VAL A 449 -20.08 34.67 -10.39
CA VAL A 449 -21.49 34.75 -9.98
C VAL A 449 -22.20 33.44 -10.31
N PRO A 450 -22.78 32.72 -9.32
CA PRO A 450 -23.51 31.48 -9.58
C PRO A 450 -24.63 31.69 -10.58
N ARG A 451 -24.74 30.81 -11.58
CA ARG A 451 -25.69 30.96 -12.70
C ARG A 451 -27.15 31.10 -12.24
N GLN A 452 -27.52 30.38 -11.18
CA GLN A 452 -28.87 30.42 -10.59
C GLN A 452 -29.22 31.79 -10.01
N ILE A 453 -28.22 32.54 -9.53
CA ILE A 453 -28.38 33.88 -8.97
C ILE A 453 -28.18 34.95 -10.05
N ALA A 454 -27.26 34.73 -10.98
CA ALA A 454 -26.96 35.63 -12.09
C ALA A 454 -28.22 35.98 -12.91
N ILE A 455 -29.11 35.01 -13.15
CA ILE A 455 -30.35 35.21 -13.94
C ILE A 455 -31.43 36.01 -13.21
N THR A 456 -31.29 36.28 -11.92
CA THR A 456 -32.33 36.96 -11.13
C THR A 456 -32.40 38.46 -11.41
N ARG A 457 -31.37 39.05 -12.02
CA ARG A 457 -31.24 40.50 -12.30
C ARG A 457 -30.39 40.76 -13.54
N PRO A 458 -30.46 41.97 -14.15
CA PRO A 458 -29.59 42.35 -15.24
C PRO A 458 -28.10 42.33 -14.85
N LYS A 459 -27.23 41.90 -15.77
CA LYS A 459 -25.76 41.83 -15.58
C LYS A 459 -25.16 43.15 -15.05
N ARG A 460 -25.65 44.29 -15.54
CA ARG A 460 -25.17 45.62 -15.14
C ARG A 460 -25.43 45.95 -13.67
N GLU A 461 -26.51 45.45 -13.08
CA GLU A 461 -26.78 45.66 -11.65
C GLU A 461 -25.80 44.85 -10.79
N TRP A 462 -25.53 43.60 -11.16
CA TRP A 462 -24.50 42.79 -10.51
C TRP A 462 -23.12 43.43 -10.59
N GLU A 463 -22.76 43.93 -11.76
CA GLU A 463 -21.48 44.61 -11.98
C GLU A 463 -21.31 45.81 -11.04
N LEU A 464 -22.32 46.68 -10.90
CA LEU A 464 -22.25 47.85 -10.02
C LEU A 464 -22.09 47.46 -8.55
N ASP A 465 -22.86 46.48 -8.08
CA ASP A 465 -22.80 46.00 -6.70
C ASP A 465 -21.43 45.36 -6.41
N ILE A 466 -20.93 44.51 -7.32
CA ILE A 466 -19.62 43.85 -7.19
C ILE A 466 -18.49 44.88 -7.21
N LEU A 467 -18.52 45.87 -8.11
CA LEU A 467 -17.53 46.96 -8.14
C LEU A 467 -17.52 47.76 -6.83
N SER A 468 -18.70 48.07 -6.29
CA SER A 468 -18.82 48.77 -5.02
C SER A 468 -18.15 47.97 -3.88
N ARG A 469 -18.43 46.66 -3.79
CA ARG A 469 -17.77 45.78 -2.81
C ARG A 469 -16.26 45.70 -3.05
N PHE A 470 -15.82 45.51 -4.29
CA PHE A 470 -14.40 45.39 -4.63
C PHE A 470 -13.61 46.62 -4.21
N ARG A 471 -14.09 47.83 -4.52
CA ARG A 471 -13.43 49.09 -4.14
C ARG A 471 -13.32 49.30 -2.63
N SER A 472 -14.24 48.74 -1.85
CA SER A 472 -14.17 48.81 -0.37
C SER A 472 -13.07 47.93 0.24
N MET A 473 -12.44 47.06 -0.56
CA MET A 473 -11.46 46.05 -0.12
C MET A 473 -10.00 46.43 -0.43
N GLU A 474 -9.70 47.72 -0.59
CA GLU A 474 -8.33 48.23 -0.90
C GLU A 474 -7.24 47.74 0.06
N HIS A 475 -7.60 47.51 1.33
CA HIS A 475 -6.67 47.10 2.37
C HIS A 475 -6.46 45.57 2.46
N LEU A 476 -7.16 44.78 1.65
CA LEU A 476 -7.11 43.32 1.74
C LEU A 476 -6.10 42.73 0.76
N THR A 477 -5.29 41.78 1.24
CA THR A 477 -4.46 40.94 0.38
C THR A 477 -5.27 39.82 -0.28
N LYS A 478 -4.67 39.14 -1.27
CA LYS A 478 -5.27 37.92 -1.86
C LYS A 478 -5.55 36.85 -0.81
N ASP A 479 -4.68 36.72 0.20
CA ASP A 479 -4.88 35.75 1.27
C ASP A 479 -5.99 36.16 2.23
N ASP A 480 -6.05 37.44 2.60
CA ASP A 480 -7.16 37.96 3.41
C ASP A 480 -8.50 37.75 2.71
N ALA A 481 -8.55 38.01 1.39
CA ALA A 481 -9.74 37.79 0.58
C ALA A 481 -10.17 36.32 0.57
N ARG A 482 -9.21 35.39 0.39
CA ARG A 482 -9.44 33.94 0.46
C ARG A 482 -9.99 33.54 1.83
N GLN A 483 -9.37 34.01 2.91
CA GLN A 483 -9.82 33.71 4.27
C GLN A 483 -11.20 34.29 4.58
N GLN A 484 -11.51 35.50 4.09
CA GLN A 484 -12.83 36.11 4.24
C GLN A 484 -13.90 35.33 3.47
N PHE A 485 -13.61 34.89 2.24
CA PHE A 485 -14.52 34.04 1.46
C PHE A 485 -14.87 32.76 2.23
N LEU A 486 -13.84 32.05 2.71
CA LEU A 486 -14.00 30.85 3.52
C LEU A 486 -14.82 31.12 4.79
N ARG A 487 -14.55 32.25 5.45
CA ARG A 487 -15.23 32.65 6.69
C ARG A 487 -16.72 32.88 6.46
N ILE A 488 -17.11 33.61 5.41
CA ILE A 488 -18.52 33.88 5.09
C ILE A 488 -19.27 32.57 4.89
N LEU A 489 -18.80 31.70 3.99
CA LEU A 489 -19.48 30.43 3.72
C LEU A 489 -19.55 29.52 4.95
N ARG A 490 -18.50 29.48 5.77
CA ARG A 490 -18.47 28.72 7.02
C ARG A 490 -19.47 29.23 8.06
N THR A 491 -19.74 30.54 8.10
CA THR A 491 -20.66 31.12 9.10
C THR A 491 -22.13 30.81 8.84
N LEU A 492 -22.48 30.42 7.60
CA LEU A 492 -23.83 29.99 7.26
C LEU A 492 -24.28 28.80 8.12
N PRO A 493 -25.59 28.66 8.43
CA PRO A 493 -26.10 27.50 9.17
C PRO A 493 -25.74 26.17 8.51
N TYR A 494 -25.71 26.14 7.19
CA TYR A 494 -25.35 25.00 6.36
C TYR A 494 -23.94 25.12 5.75
N GLY A 495 -23.11 26.02 6.29
CA GLY A 495 -21.72 26.16 5.89
C GLY A 495 -21.00 24.81 5.98
N ASN A 496 -20.09 24.54 5.05
CA ASN A 496 -19.28 23.31 5.03
C ASN A 496 -20.09 22.00 4.97
N SER A 497 -21.36 22.05 4.57
CA SER A 497 -22.19 20.83 4.44
C SER A 497 -21.81 19.99 3.23
N VAL A 498 -21.92 18.67 3.39
CA VAL A 498 -22.02 17.74 2.26
C VAL A 498 -23.49 17.60 1.87
N PHE A 499 -23.79 17.67 0.58
CA PHE A 499 -25.16 17.72 0.07
C PHE A 499 -25.56 16.42 -0.64
N PHE A 500 -26.75 15.91 -0.32
CA PHE A 500 -27.29 14.66 -0.86
C PHE A 500 -28.71 14.87 -1.39
N GLY A 501 -28.96 14.51 -2.64
CA GLY A 501 -30.32 14.51 -3.19
C GLY A 501 -31.09 13.28 -2.73
N VAL A 502 -32.27 13.46 -2.15
CA VAL A 502 -33.11 12.33 -1.67
C VAL A 502 -34.58 12.53 -2.02
N ARG A 503 -35.34 11.44 -2.00
CA ARG A 503 -36.82 11.49 -2.13
C ARG A 503 -37.47 11.16 -0.80
N LYS A 504 -38.51 11.90 -0.45
CA LYS A 504 -39.28 11.67 0.77
C LYS A 504 -40.08 10.36 0.65
N ILE A 505 -39.94 9.49 1.65
CA ILE A 505 -40.80 8.30 1.83
C ILE A 505 -41.83 8.61 2.90
N ASP A 506 -41.36 8.96 4.11
CA ASP A 506 -42.21 9.26 5.25
C ASP A 506 -41.78 10.56 5.94
N ASP A 507 -42.78 11.37 6.26
CA ASP A 507 -42.67 12.69 6.90
C ASP A 507 -43.94 12.90 7.73
N PRO A 508 -43.91 12.50 9.01
CA PRO A 508 -45.09 12.47 9.87
C PRO A 508 -45.75 13.84 10.09
N ILE A 509 -45.05 14.93 9.76
CA ILE A 509 -45.49 16.31 10.00
C ILE A 509 -45.99 16.96 8.69
N GLY A 510 -45.68 16.36 7.53
CA GLY A 510 -46.16 16.81 6.22
C GLY A 510 -45.55 18.12 5.73
N LEU A 511 -44.41 18.53 6.27
CA LEU A 511 -43.77 19.83 5.97
C LEU A 511 -42.76 19.76 4.80
N LEU A 512 -42.27 18.58 4.46
CA LEU A 512 -41.20 18.41 3.48
C LEU A 512 -41.77 18.07 2.08
N PRO A 513 -41.22 18.65 1.01
CA PRO A 513 -41.62 18.31 -0.36
C PRO A 513 -41.13 16.91 -0.76
N GLY A 514 -41.67 16.36 -1.85
CA GLY A 514 -41.35 15.00 -2.30
C GLY A 514 -39.89 14.79 -2.71
N ARG A 515 -39.24 15.81 -3.26
CA ARG A 515 -37.79 15.83 -3.54
C ARG A 515 -37.12 16.90 -2.69
N ILE A 516 -36.04 16.54 -2.03
CA ILE A 516 -35.28 17.43 -1.16
C ILE A 516 -33.77 17.22 -1.34
N ILE A 517 -32.99 18.19 -0.90
CA ILE A 517 -31.54 18.03 -0.69
C ILE A 517 -31.29 18.07 0.81
N LEU A 518 -30.54 17.09 1.32
CA LEU A 518 -30.02 17.07 2.68
C LEU A 518 -28.62 17.68 2.70
N GLY A 519 -28.37 18.65 3.57
CA GLY A 519 -27.02 19.13 3.89
C GLY A 519 -26.60 18.60 5.26
N ILE A 520 -25.46 17.94 5.36
CA ILE A 520 -24.94 17.40 6.63
C ILE A 520 -23.69 18.17 7.02
N ASN A 521 -23.66 18.78 8.21
CA ASN A 521 -22.48 19.43 8.76
C ASN A 521 -22.39 19.28 10.29
N LYS A 522 -21.44 20.00 10.92
CA LYS A 522 -21.24 20.03 12.37
C LYS A 522 -22.41 20.55 13.21
N ARG A 523 -23.36 21.27 12.61
CA ARG A 523 -24.54 21.83 13.28
C ARG A 523 -25.73 20.87 13.21
N GLY A 524 -25.85 20.09 12.14
CA GLY A 524 -26.90 19.08 12.03
C GLY A 524 -27.24 18.68 10.60
N VAL A 525 -28.52 18.37 10.41
CA VAL A 525 -29.12 18.00 9.12
C VAL A 525 -29.97 19.17 8.62
N HIS A 526 -29.66 19.66 7.44
CA HIS A 526 -30.28 20.80 6.79
C HIS A 526 -31.13 20.34 5.61
N PHE A 527 -32.34 20.88 5.48
CA PHE A 527 -33.29 20.50 4.44
C PHE A 527 -33.42 21.63 3.42
N PHE A 528 -33.34 21.30 2.13
CA PHE A 528 -33.51 22.25 1.04
C PHE A 528 -34.49 21.76 -0.02
N ARG A 529 -35.18 22.70 -0.69
CA ARG A 529 -35.80 22.42 -1.99
C ARG A 529 -34.69 22.26 -3.04
N PRO A 530 -34.88 21.41 -4.06
CA PRO A 530 -33.86 21.16 -5.08
C PRO A 530 -33.76 22.27 -6.14
N VAL A 531 -34.87 22.93 -6.52
CA VAL A 531 -34.89 23.94 -7.59
C VAL A 531 -35.88 25.06 -7.28
N PRO A 532 -35.42 26.33 -7.16
CA PRO A 532 -34.05 26.71 -6.82
C PRO A 532 -33.65 26.10 -5.46
N LYS A 533 -32.34 25.99 -5.20
CA LYS A 533 -31.89 25.52 -3.89
C LYS A 533 -32.34 26.52 -2.83
N GLU A 534 -33.30 26.16 -2.00
CA GLU A 534 -33.92 27.05 -1.00
C GLU A 534 -33.84 26.37 0.35
N TYR A 535 -33.31 27.08 1.34
CA TYR A 535 -33.21 26.57 2.71
C TYR A 535 -34.59 26.48 3.36
N LEU A 536 -34.94 25.31 3.90
CA LEU A 536 -36.22 25.05 4.56
C LEU A 536 -36.09 25.04 6.09
N HIS A 537 -35.33 24.09 6.62
CA HIS A 537 -35.25 23.83 8.05
C HIS A 537 -33.94 23.13 8.41
N SER A 538 -33.59 23.11 9.70
CA SER A 538 -32.45 22.36 10.23
C SER A 538 -32.85 21.59 11.48
N ALA A 539 -32.52 20.30 11.52
CA ALA A 539 -32.51 19.53 12.75
C ALA A 539 -31.09 19.57 13.33
N GLU A 540 -30.94 20.06 14.56
CA GLU A 540 -29.62 20.10 15.20
C GLU A 540 -29.17 18.70 15.61
N LEU A 541 -27.86 18.48 15.71
CA LEU A 541 -27.31 17.16 16.09
C LEU A 541 -27.90 16.61 17.41
N ARG A 542 -28.19 17.48 18.38
CA ARG A 542 -28.78 17.09 19.67
C ARG A 542 -30.23 16.62 19.58
N ASP A 543 -30.94 16.98 18.51
CA ASP A 543 -32.33 16.59 18.30
C ASP A 543 -32.44 15.27 17.54
N ILE A 544 -31.33 14.77 16.97
CA ILE A 544 -31.26 13.49 16.28
C ILE A 544 -30.94 12.40 17.30
N MET A 545 -31.93 11.57 17.62
CA MET A 545 -31.78 10.50 18.63
C MET A 545 -31.27 9.20 18.05
N GLN A 546 -31.61 8.91 16.81
CA GLN A 546 -31.20 7.70 16.12
C GLN A 546 -31.21 7.94 14.62
N PHE A 547 -30.29 7.31 13.91
CA PHE A 547 -30.28 7.29 12.46
C PHE A 547 -29.75 5.94 11.98
N GLY A 548 -29.99 5.63 10.72
CA GLY A 548 -29.49 4.43 10.09
C GLY A 548 -29.90 4.39 8.63
N SER A 549 -29.33 3.43 7.90
CA SER A 549 -29.54 3.29 6.48
C SER A 549 -29.71 1.84 6.05
N SER A 550 -30.19 1.70 4.83
CA SER A 550 -30.24 0.49 4.02
C SER A 550 -29.76 0.84 2.61
N ASN A 551 -29.64 -0.15 1.73
CA ASN A 551 -29.16 0.06 0.36
C ASN A 551 -30.03 1.01 -0.48
N THR A 552 -31.26 1.31 -0.05
CA THR A 552 -32.22 2.14 -0.80
C THR A 552 -32.86 3.26 0.02
N ALA A 553 -32.55 3.38 1.32
CA ALA A 553 -33.15 4.40 2.17
C ALA A 553 -32.28 4.76 3.37
N VAL A 554 -32.47 5.97 3.88
CA VAL A 554 -31.94 6.47 5.14
C VAL A 554 -33.09 6.95 6.03
N PHE A 555 -32.96 6.79 7.34
CA PHE A 555 -33.94 7.29 8.30
C PHE A 555 -33.30 8.10 9.42
N PHE A 556 -34.08 9.02 9.98
CA PHE A 556 -33.71 9.83 11.12
C PHE A 556 -34.87 9.86 12.12
N LYS A 557 -34.60 9.43 13.35
CA LYS A 557 -35.50 9.62 14.49
C LYS A 557 -35.10 10.90 15.21
N MET A 558 -35.88 11.96 15.02
CA MET A 558 -35.57 13.29 15.54
C MET A 558 -36.70 13.86 16.39
N ARG A 559 -36.34 14.75 17.31
CA ARG A 559 -37.28 15.49 18.15
C ARG A 559 -37.75 16.75 17.42
N VAL A 560 -39.07 16.89 17.24
CA VAL A 560 -39.70 18.09 16.69
C VAL A 560 -40.74 18.57 17.70
N ALA A 561 -40.61 19.82 18.16
CA ALA A 561 -41.48 20.41 19.18
C ALA A 561 -41.66 19.52 20.44
N GLY A 562 -40.60 18.83 20.86
CA GLY A 562 -40.61 17.94 22.03
C GLY A 562 -41.02 16.49 21.75
N VAL A 563 -41.65 16.21 20.60
CA VAL A 563 -42.16 14.89 20.21
C VAL A 563 -41.19 14.18 19.27
N LEU A 564 -41.06 12.86 19.39
CA LEU A 564 -40.19 12.06 18.52
C LEU A 564 -40.92 11.64 17.24
N HIS A 565 -40.31 11.95 16.10
CA HIS A 565 -40.77 11.55 14.78
C HIS A 565 -39.68 10.80 14.03
N ILE A 566 -40.09 9.87 13.17
CA ILE A 566 -39.20 9.13 12.28
C ILE A 566 -39.40 9.67 10.88
N PHE A 567 -38.34 10.18 10.28
CA PHE A 567 -38.31 10.63 8.89
C PHE A 567 -37.58 9.60 8.06
N GLN A 568 -38.11 9.27 6.88
CA GLN A 568 -37.51 8.30 5.99
C GLN A 568 -37.36 8.87 4.58
N PHE A 569 -36.18 8.66 4.00
CA PHE A 569 -35.82 9.16 2.69
C PHE A 569 -35.25 8.05 1.82
N GLU A 570 -35.64 8.00 0.57
CA GLU A 570 -35.10 7.10 -0.45
C GLU A 570 -33.78 7.66 -0.99
N THR A 571 -32.74 6.84 -0.94
CA THR A 571 -31.40 7.17 -1.47
C THR A 571 -30.54 5.93 -1.56
N LYS A 572 -29.60 5.91 -2.52
CA LYS A 572 -28.55 4.89 -2.58
C LYS A 572 -27.34 5.26 -1.71
N GLN A 573 -27.24 6.52 -1.29
CA GLN A 573 -26.11 7.07 -0.54
C GLN A 573 -26.36 7.06 0.98
N GLY A 574 -27.15 6.09 1.46
CA GLY A 574 -27.60 6.09 2.85
C GLY A 574 -26.45 5.86 3.84
N GLU A 575 -25.48 5.04 3.47
CA GLU A 575 -24.28 4.77 4.26
C GLU A 575 -23.39 6.01 4.37
N GLU A 576 -23.13 6.70 3.26
CA GLU A 576 -22.31 7.93 3.24
C GLU A 576 -22.93 9.04 4.07
N ILE A 577 -24.26 9.19 4.03
CA ILE A 577 -25.00 10.14 4.88
C ILE A 577 -24.78 9.80 6.36
N CYS A 578 -24.89 8.52 6.73
CA CYS A 578 -24.70 8.07 8.11
C CYS A 578 -23.25 8.28 8.59
N ILE A 579 -22.26 7.97 7.73
CA ILE A 579 -20.84 8.18 8.03
C ILE A 579 -20.54 9.67 8.22
N ALA A 580 -21.05 10.54 7.36
CA ALA A 580 -20.87 11.99 7.47
C ALA A 580 -21.45 12.51 8.80
N LEU A 581 -22.67 12.08 9.14
CA LEU A 581 -23.33 12.48 10.38
C LEU A 581 -22.58 11.95 11.62
N GLN A 582 -22.20 10.67 11.62
CA GLN A 582 -21.46 10.06 12.72
C GLN A 582 -20.10 10.74 12.93
N THR A 583 -19.41 11.10 11.85
CA THR A 583 -18.12 11.80 11.91
C THR A 583 -18.27 13.16 12.58
N HIS A 584 -19.29 13.94 12.21
CA HIS A 584 -19.55 15.22 12.85
C HIS A 584 -19.97 15.11 14.32
N ILE A 585 -20.77 14.11 14.67
CA ILE A 585 -21.13 13.84 16.07
C ILE A 585 -19.86 13.55 16.88
N ASN A 586 -18.98 12.69 16.37
CA ASN A 586 -17.74 12.34 17.04
C ASN A 586 -16.86 13.59 17.24
N ASP A 587 -16.67 14.42 16.22
CA ASP A 587 -15.87 15.64 16.29
C ASP A 587 -16.39 16.65 17.33
N VAL A 588 -17.70 16.88 17.33
CA VAL A 588 -18.35 17.80 18.29
C VAL A 588 -18.22 17.26 19.71
N MET A 589 -18.40 15.96 19.91
CA MET A 589 -18.24 15.32 21.22
C MET A 589 -16.80 15.43 21.72
N LEU A 590 -15.81 15.09 20.90
CA LEU A 590 -14.38 15.22 21.21
C LEU A 590 -14.00 16.65 21.63
N ARG A 591 -14.49 17.68 20.93
CA ARG A 591 -14.26 19.09 21.31
C ARG A 591 -14.95 19.49 22.61
N ARG A 592 -16.17 19.02 22.88
CA ARG A 592 -16.86 19.31 24.15
C ARG A 592 -16.11 18.70 25.33
N TYR A 593 -15.62 17.47 25.17
CA TYR A 593 -14.79 16.83 26.19
C TYR A 593 -13.49 17.59 26.43
N SER A 594 -12.78 18.02 25.38
CA SER A 594 -11.54 18.78 25.55
C SER A 594 -11.77 20.15 26.21
N LYS A 595 -12.82 20.88 25.81
CA LYS A 595 -13.17 22.20 26.38
C LYS A 595 -13.65 22.09 27.84
N ALA A 596 -14.44 21.07 28.18
CA ALA A 596 -14.87 20.82 29.55
C ALA A 596 -13.67 20.51 30.47
N ARG A 597 -12.71 19.72 29.98
CA ARG A 597 -11.46 19.45 30.71
C ARG A 597 -10.64 20.71 30.95
N SER A 598 -10.51 21.60 29.96
CA SER A 598 -9.81 22.89 30.13
C SER A 598 -10.54 23.87 31.06
N ALA A 599 -11.88 23.89 31.03
CA ALA A 599 -12.68 24.76 31.91
C ALA A 599 -12.67 24.31 33.38
N ALA A 600 -12.63 22.99 33.63
CA ALA A 600 -12.52 22.44 34.97
C ALA A 600 -11.17 22.78 35.64
N VAL A 601 -10.08 22.81 34.85
CA VAL A 601 -8.74 23.21 35.34
C VAL A 601 -8.66 24.72 35.64
N GLY A 602 -9.41 25.56 34.92
CA GLY A 602 -9.41 27.02 35.11
C GLY A 602 -10.29 27.55 36.25
N SER A 603 -11.16 26.73 36.84
CA SER A 603 -12.14 27.16 37.86
C SER A 603 -11.77 26.78 39.31
N MET A 604 -10.62 26.17 39.54
CA MET A 604 -10.18 25.67 40.86
C MET A 604 -9.21 26.61 41.59
N HIS A 605 -9.47 27.92 41.56
CA HIS A 605 -8.88 28.90 42.49
C HIS A 605 -10.01 29.62 43.24
N GLY A 606 -10.57 28.91 44.21
CA GLY A 606 -11.60 29.38 45.14
C GLY A 606 -11.94 28.29 46.16
N ASP A 607 -11.35 28.40 47.34
CA ASP A 607 -11.68 27.76 48.62
C ASP A 607 -11.79 26.21 48.75
N SER A 608 -10.63 25.63 49.09
CA SER A 608 -10.42 24.80 50.30
C SER A 608 -11.45 23.72 50.68
N SER A 609 -11.33 22.51 50.13
CA SER A 609 -11.21 21.25 50.92
C SER A 609 -11.04 20.02 50.01
N GLY A 610 -9.80 19.70 49.60
CA GLY A 610 -9.53 18.51 48.77
C GLY A 610 -8.07 18.08 48.69
N ASN A 611 -7.24 18.53 49.63
CA ASN A 611 -5.77 18.58 49.48
C ASN A 611 -5.03 17.22 49.55
N LEU A 612 -5.72 16.08 49.41
CA LEU A 612 -5.09 14.76 49.51
C LEU A 612 -5.24 13.87 48.25
N LYS A 613 -6.04 14.27 47.24
CA LYS A 613 -6.20 13.48 46.00
C LYS A 613 -5.63 14.11 44.72
N ILE A 614 -5.46 15.44 44.67
CA ILE A 614 -5.01 16.17 43.48
C ILE A 614 -3.50 15.97 43.22
N GLN A 615 -2.69 15.81 44.27
CA GLN A 615 -1.23 15.58 44.15
C GLN A 615 -0.85 14.27 43.44
N SER A 616 -1.74 13.27 43.42
CA SER A 616 -1.47 11.99 42.77
C SER A 616 -1.50 12.10 41.24
N VAL A 617 -2.54 12.74 40.68
CA VAL A 617 -2.75 12.78 39.22
C VAL A 617 -1.73 13.68 38.52
N GLU A 618 -1.41 14.83 39.10
CA GLU A 618 -0.36 15.73 38.59
C GLU A 618 1.03 15.06 38.57
N ALA A 619 1.34 14.23 39.57
CA ALA A 619 2.60 13.49 39.63
C ALA A 619 2.68 12.34 38.60
N TYR A 620 1.53 11.81 38.15
CA TYR A 620 1.44 10.83 37.06
C TYR A 620 1.52 11.53 35.69
N GLU A 621 0.82 12.65 35.50
CA GLU A 621 0.89 13.46 34.28
C GLU A 621 2.31 13.97 34.01
N LYS A 622 3.01 14.46 35.04
CA LYS A 622 4.40 14.89 34.93
C LYS A 622 5.34 13.75 34.49
N ARG A 623 5.16 12.54 35.03
CA ARG A 623 5.94 11.35 34.62
C ARG A 623 5.68 10.93 33.18
N VAL A 624 4.45 11.07 32.69
CA VAL A 624 4.12 10.81 31.27
C VAL A 624 4.74 11.86 30.36
N GLN A 625 4.78 13.14 30.79
CA GLN A 625 5.45 14.21 30.04
C GLN A 625 6.97 14.02 29.96
N ASP A 626 7.61 13.63 31.07
CA ASP A 626 9.05 13.35 31.11
C ASP A 626 9.38 12.16 30.16
N LEU A 627 8.63 11.06 30.22
CA LEU A 627 8.80 9.93 29.30
C LEU A 627 8.56 10.30 27.83
N SER A 628 7.62 11.21 27.54
CA SER A 628 7.36 11.70 26.18
C SER A 628 8.57 12.47 25.63
N LYS A 629 9.22 13.26 26.49
CA LYS A 629 10.40 14.04 26.13
C LYS A 629 11.61 13.15 25.85
N ASP A 630 11.81 12.10 26.67
CA ASP A 630 12.90 11.14 26.49
C ASP A 630 12.73 10.33 25.19
N ILE A 631 11.49 9.96 24.82
CA ILE A 631 11.17 9.33 23.52
C ILE A 631 11.51 10.27 22.37
N GLU A 632 11.18 11.55 22.48
CA GLU A 632 11.45 12.53 21.43
C GLU A 632 12.97 12.77 21.24
N GLU A 633 13.74 12.73 22.32
CA GLU A 633 15.21 12.79 22.27
C GLU A 633 15.83 11.52 21.66
N SER A 634 15.36 10.34 22.08
CA SER A 634 15.79 9.05 21.50
C SER A 634 15.47 8.96 20.01
N LYS A 635 14.30 9.46 19.58
CA LYS A 635 13.91 9.53 18.18
C LYS A 635 14.83 10.45 17.35
N ARG A 636 15.19 11.62 17.88
CA ARG A 636 16.18 12.51 17.23
C ARG A 636 17.55 11.84 17.09
N ASN A 637 17.97 11.09 18.09
CA ASN A 637 19.23 10.33 18.04
C ASN A 637 19.18 9.23 16.96
N ALA A 638 18.07 8.49 16.84
CA ALA A 638 17.87 7.50 15.79
C ALA A 638 17.89 8.13 14.38
N GLU A 639 17.26 9.29 14.20
CA GLU A 639 17.28 10.04 12.95
C GLU A 639 18.69 10.52 12.57
N GLN A 640 19.51 10.92 13.56
CA GLN A 640 20.90 11.29 13.33
C GLN A 640 21.75 10.10 12.89
N LEU A 641 21.62 8.95 13.56
CA LEU A 641 22.31 7.70 13.18
C LEU A 641 21.92 7.23 11.78
N LEU A 642 20.64 7.36 11.40
CA LEU A 642 20.16 7.06 10.04
C LEU A 642 20.81 7.95 8.98
N LYS A 643 20.97 9.26 9.26
CA LYS A 643 21.65 10.19 8.34
C LYS A 643 23.12 9.81 8.17
N GLU A 644 23.81 9.49 9.26
CA GLU A 644 25.22 9.05 9.20
C GLU A 644 25.38 7.73 8.43
N LEU A 645 24.47 6.77 8.64
CA LEU A 645 24.44 5.51 7.90
C LEU A 645 24.23 5.73 6.40
N HIS A 646 23.31 6.62 6.03
CA HIS A 646 23.04 6.94 4.63
C HIS A 646 24.24 7.59 3.94
N GLU A 647 24.93 8.52 4.62
CA GLU A 647 26.15 9.15 4.10
C GLU A 647 27.27 8.12 3.89
N LYS A 648 27.41 7.14 4.81
CA LYS A 648 28.40 6.07 4.68
C LYS A 648 28.08 5.10 3.55
N ASN A 649 26.81 4.74 3.36
CA ASN A 649 26.39 3.92 2.22
C ASN A 649 26.61 4.64 0.89
N LYS A 650 26.39 5.96 0.84
CA LYS A 650 26.72 6.77 -0.35
C LYS A 650 28.22 6.75 -0.66
N GLN A 651 29.07 6.84 0.37
CA GLN A 651 30.52 6.71 0.20
C GLN A 651 30.93 5.32 -0.33
N GLU A 652 30.24 4.25 0.08
CA GLU A 652 30.46 2.90 -0.47
C GLU A 652 30.17 2.84 -1.96
N VAL A 653 29.02 3.39 -2.39
CA VAL A 653 28.62 3.40 -3.80
C VAL A 653 29.62 4.17 -4.66
N VAL A 654 30.04 5.35 -4.23
CA VAL A 654 31.03 6.17 -4.97
C VAL A 654 32.36 5.41 -5.14
N MET A 655 32.87 4.79 -4.07
CA MET A 655 34.10 3.98 -4.18
C MET A 655 33.93 2.76 -5.11
N GLN A 656 32.72 2.22 -5.20
CA GLN A 656 32.41 1.09 -6.06
C GLN A 656 32.32 1.49 -7.54
N GLU A 657 31.80 2.68 -7.83
CA GLU A 657 31.84 3.30 -9.16
C GLU A 657 33.29 3.57 -9.60
N GLU A 658 34.10 4.17 -8.73
CA GLU A 658 35.53 4.41 -9.00
C GLU A 658 36.27 3.09 -9.32
N LEU A 659 35.99 2.02 -8.58
CA LEU A 659 36.55 0.69 -8.84
C LEU A 659 36.16 0.15 -10.23
N GLU A 660 34.92 0.34 -10.66
CA GLU A 660 34.49 -0.09 -12.00
C GLU A 660 35.19 0.71 -13.11
N THR A 661 35.38 2.02 -12.94
CA THR A 661 36.14 2.84 -13.91
C THR A 661 37.60 2.39 -14.05
N LEU A 662 38.22 2.00 -12.93
CA LEU A 662 39.56 1.42 -12.90
C LEU A 662 39.62 0.04 -13.58
N LYS A 663 38.59 -0.80 -13.38
CA LYS A 663 38.48 -2.10 -14.08
C LYS A 663 38.30 -1.93 -15.58
N GLU A 664 37.57 -0.92 -16.04
CA GLU A 664 37.43 -0.61 -17.47
C GLU A 664 38.77 -0.16 -18.07
N SER A 665 39.48 0.73 -17.38
CA SER A 665 40.84 1.15 -17.77
C SER A 665 41.80 -0.04 -17.86
N LEU A 666 41.70 -1.00 -16.93
CA LEU A 666 42.48 -2.24 -16.96
C LEU A 666 42.09 -3.15 -18.14
N ARG A 667 40.81 -3.26 -18.48
CA ARG A 667 40.37 -4.03 -19.66
C ARG A 667 40.94 -3.43 -20.94
N PHE A 668 41.01 -2.09 -21.01
CA PHE A 668 41.63 -1.37 -22.11
C PHE A 668 43.13 -1.68 -22.23
N GLU A 669 43.89 -1.61 -21.13
CA GLU A 669 45.32 -1.96 -21.15
C GLU A 669 45.59 -3.44 -21.49
N LYS A 670 44.75 -4.36 -21.00
CA LYS A 670 44.83 -5.78 -21.39
C LYS A 670 44.57 -6.01 -22.88
N HIS A 671 43.70 -5.20 -23.49
CA HIS A 671 43.47 -5.24 -24.93
C HIS A 671 44.71 -4.78 -25.70
N ASN A 672 45.33 -3.67 -25.28
CA ASN A 672 46.57 -3.15 -25.87
C ASN A 672 47.72 -4.17 -25.77
N LEU A 673 47.85 -4.84 -24.63
CA LEU A 673 48.81 -5.92 -24.44
C LEU A 673 48.57 -7.07 -25.42
N ALA A 674 47.31 -7.54 -25.54
CA ALA A 674 46.95 -8.61 -26.46
C ALA A 674 47.23 -8.25 -27.93
N GLU A 675 47.02 -7.00 -28.32
CA GLU A 675 47.35 -6.50 -29.66
C GLU A 675 48.86 -6.47 -29.91
N ALA A 676 49.65 -6.04 -28.92
CA ALA A 676 51.11 -6.07 -28.97
C ALA A 676 51.65 -7.51 -29.10
N THR A 677 51.09 -8.46 -28.34
CA THR A 677 51.45 -9.89 -28.41
C THR A 677 51.14 -10.48 -29.79
N ARG A 678 49.98 -10.20 -30.37
CA ARG A 678 49.64 -10.64 -31.74
C ARG A 678 50.58 -10.05 -32.79
N SER A 679 51.00 -8.81 -32.61
CA SER A 679 51.96 -8.14 -33.51
C SER A 679 53.34 -8.79 -33.42
N LEU A 680 53.77 -9.19 -32.23
CA LEU A 680 54.99 -9.95 -32.00
C LEU A 680 54.94 -11.34 -32.64
N GLU A 681 53.83 -12.07 -32.51
CA GLU A 681 53.63 -13.37 -33.18
C GLU A 681 53.73 -13.25 -34.70
N ARG A 682 53.14 -12.18 -35.28
CA ARG A 682 53.23 -11.91 -36.71
C ARG A 682 54.67 -11.66 -37.17
N LEU A 683 55.43 -10.85 -36.43
CA LEU A 683 56.84 -10.59 -36.73
C LEU A 683 57.70 -11.84 -36.58
N ARG A 684 57.39 -12.71 -35.61
CA ARG A 684 58.05 -14.00 -35.45
C ARG A 684 57.85 -14.90 -36.67
N LEU A 685 56.62 -15.00 -37.17
CA LEU A 685 56.33 -15.78 -38.38
C LEU A 685 57.05 -15.22 -39.61
N GLN A 686 57.08 -13.89 -39.77
CA GLN A 686 57.82 -13.24 -40.86
C GLN A 686 59.34 -13.46 -40.76
N TYR A 687 59.88 -13.45 -39.54
CA TYR A 687 61.27 -13.79 -39.30
C TYR A 687 61.56 -15.24 -39.68
N ASP A 688 60.75 -16.20 -39.22
CA ASP A 688 60.94 -17.63 -39.49
C ASP A 688 60.85 -17.95 -41.00
N GLU A 689 59.94 -17.28 -41.72
CA GLU A 689 59.82 -17.39 -43.18
C GLU A 689 61.06 -16.85 -43.90
N LYS A 690 61.54 -15.65 -43.51
CA LYS A 690 62.73 -15.02 -44.10
C LYS A 690 64.02 -15.75 -43.75
N ASP A 691 64.12 -16.33 -42.56
CA ASP A 691 65.27 -17.15 -42.13
C ASP A 691 65.35 -18.44 -42.95
N LYS A 692 64.20 -19.07 -43.21
CA LYS A 692 64.10 -20.23 -44.10
C LYS A 692 64.49 -19.87 -45.54
N GLU A 693 63.96 -18.78 -46.08
CA GLU A 693 64.31 -18.29 -47.43
C GLU A 693 65.82 -18.02 -47.55
N HIS A 694 66.41 -17.35 -46.56
CA HIS A 694 67.85 -17.11 -46.49
C HIS A 694 68.65 -18.43 -46.44
N GLN A 695 68.18 -19.43 -45.67
CA GLN A 695 68.83 -20.73 -45.57
C GLN A 695 68.74 -21.54 -46.87
N ASP A 696 67.59 -21.51 -47.54
CA ASP A 696 67.38 -22.15 -48.83
C ASP A 696 68.27 -21.51 -49.91
N MET A 697 68.35 -20.17 -49.94
CA MET A 697 69.27 -19.43 -50.83
C MET A 697 70.74 -19.74 -50.54
N LEU A 698 71.14 -19.93 -49.28
CA LEU A 698 72.49 -20.39 -48.91
C LEU A 698 72.81 -21.78 -49.46
N ILE A 699 71.84 -22.69 -49.45
CA ILE A 699 72.00 -24.05 -49.99
C ILE A 699 72.09 -24.01 -51.51
N GLU A 700 71.23 -23.23 -52.17
CA GLU A 700 71.28 -23.02 -53.63
C GLU A 700 72.61 -22.42 -54.07
N LYS A 701 73.10 -21.40 -53.35
CA LYS A 701 74.41 -20.79 -53.57
C LYS A 701 75.53 -21.84 -53.50
N ARG A 702 75.58 -22.64 -52.43
CA ARG A 702 76.58 -23.73 -52.29
C ARG A 702 76.48 -24.76 -53.42
N GLY A 703 75.25 -25.06 -53.86
CA GLY A 703 75.01 -25.93 -55.01
C GLY A 703 75.52 -25.36 -56.33
N MET A 704 75.34 -24.06 -56.55
CA MET A 704 75.88 -23.35 -57.72
C MET A 704 77.40 -23.24 -57.69
N GLU A 705 77.99 -22.89 -56.54
CA GLU A 705 79.44 -22.89 -56.33
C GLU A 705 80.05 -24.26 -56.62
N ALA A 706 79.41 -25.35 -56.17
CA ALA A 706 79.85 -26.71 -56.45
C ALA A 706 79.72 -27.09 -57.95
N LYS A 707 78.69 -26.61 -58.65
CA LYS A 707 78.52 -26.80 -60.11
C LYS A 707 79.57 -26.02 -60.89
N ILE A 708 79.85 -24.77 -60.50
CA ILE A 708 80.91 -23.93 -61.08
C ILE A 708 82.27 -24.61 -60.86
N ALA A 709 82.58 -25.07 -59.64
CA ALA A 709 83.82 -25.78 -59.35
C ALA A 709 83.99 -27.06 -60.19
N LYS A 710 82.92 -27.85 -60.36
CA LYS A 710 82.92 -29.04 -61.23
C LYS A 710 83.12 -28.69 -62.70
N LEU A 711 82.40 -27.67 -63.21
CA LEU A 711 82.52 -27.20 -64.59
C LEU A 711 83.92 -26.65 -64.86
N SER A 712 84.50 -25.88 -63.94
CA SER A 712 85.88 -25.40 -64.02
C SER A 712 86.90 -26.54 -64.08
N THR A 713 86.70 -27.63 -63.32
CA THR A 713 87.57 -28.82 -63.43
C THR A 713 87.40 -29.56 -64.76
N THR A 714 86.18 -29.72 -65.30
CA THR A 714 85.97 -30.33 -66.63
C THR A 714 86.49 -29.48 -67.79
N VAL A 715 86.41 -28.15 -67.70
CA VAL A 715 87.01 -27.22 -68.68
C VAL A 715 88.54 -27.35 -68.68
N LEU A 716 89.16 -27.60 -67.51
CA LEU A 716 90.59 -27.88 -67.39
C LEU A 716 90.99 -29.25 -67.97
N GLU A 717 90.15 -30.29 -67.79
CA GLU A 717 90.40 -31.67 -68.26
C GLU A 717 90.14 -31.87 -69.78
N ASN A 718 89.23 -31.10 -70.40
CA ASN A 718 88.82 -31.26 -71.81
C ASN A 718 89.69 -30.52 -72.85
N ASN A 719 90.89 -30.04 -72.49
CA ASN A 719 91.81 -29.34 -73.38
C ASN A 719 92.35 -30.16 -74.58
N GLY A 720 91.86 -31.39 -74.80
CA GLY A 720 92.22 -32.28 -75.92
C GLY A 720 91.23 -32.38 -77.09
N LYS A 721 90.01 -31.81 -77.04
CA LYS A 721 89.03 -31.85 -78.15
C LYS A 721 88.41 -30.46 -78.39
N LYS A 722 88.69 -29.84 -79.55
CA LYS A 722 88.49 -28.40 -79.81
C LYS A 722 87.06 -27.93 -80.12
N ASP A 723 86.07 -28.80 -80.32
CA ASP A 723 84.73 -28.37 -80.74
C ASP A 723 83.70 -28.22 -79.59
N THR A 724 84.05 -28.59 -78.34
CA THR A 724 83.14 -28.48 -77.17
C THR A 724 83.52 -27.35 -76.18
N VAL A 725 84.72 -26.79 -76.27
CA VAL A 725 85.29 -25.86 -75.27
C VAL A 725 84.60 -24.48 -75.25
N GLY A 726 84.18 -23.95 -76.40
CA GLY A 726 83.57 -22.61 -76.49
C GLY A 726 82.16 -22.51 -75.89
N ILE A 727 81.43 -23.63 -75.82
CA ILE A 727 80.08 -23.69 -75.21
C ILE A 727 80.21 -23.77 -73.68
N ASP A 728 81.20 -24.50 -73.17
CA ASP A 728 81.43 -24.68 -71.74
C ASP A 728 81.95 -23.39 -71.05
N GLU A 729 82.77 -22.58 -71.72
CA GLU A 729 83.21 -21.27 -71.21
C GLU A 729 82.06 -20.25 -71.13
N GLN A 730 81.19 -20.21 -72.13
CA GLN A 730 80.04 -19.30 -72.16
C GLN A 730 78.96 -19.70 -71.14
N LEU A 731 78.83 -21.01 -70.86
CA LEU A 731 77.98 -21.54 -69.79
C LEU A 731 78.55 -21.20 -68.40
N LEU A 732 79.87 -21.27 -68.22
CA LEU A 732 80.55 -20.93 -66.97
C LEU A 732 80.36 -19.44 -66.61
N GLN A 733 80.49 -18.54 -67.59
CA GLN A 733 80.28 -17.10 -67.37
C GLN A 733 78.83 -16.79 -66.95
N LYS A 734 77.83 -17.41 -67.59
CA LYS A 734 76.42 -17.24 -67.20
C LYS A 734 76.15 -17.72 -65.77
N LEU A 735 76.72 -18.85 -65.36
CA LEU A 735 76.60 -19.36 -63.99
C LEU A 735 77.29 -18.43 -62.97
N GLN A 736 78.39 -17.77 -63.34
CA GLN A 736 79.07 -16.80 -62.49
C GLN A 736 78.25 -15.51 -62.31
N ASP A 737 77.61 -15.02 -63.38
CA ASP A 737 76.72 -13.85 -63.31
C ASP A 737 75.46 -14.15 -62.48
N GLU A 738 74.89 -15.35 -62.62
CA GLU A 738 73.75 -15.83 -61.83
C GLU A 738 74.11 -16.01 -60.34
N LEU A 739 75.32 -16.51 -60.04
CA LEU A 739 75.85 -16.58 -58.68
C LEU A 739 76.02 -15.18 -58.06
N ARG A 740 76.44 -14.18 -58.85
CA ARG A 740 76.57 -12.80 -58.38
C ARG A 740 75.22 -12.19 -58.02
N LEU A 741 74.22 -12.36 -58.88
CA LEU A 741 72.85 -11.91 -58.61
C LEU A 741 72.30 -12.54 -57.32
N ARG A 742 72.50 -13.85 -57.14
CA ARG A 742 72.06 -14.58 -55.94
C ARG A 742 72.79 -14.17 -54.66
N ASN A 743 74.03 -13.69 -54.76
CA ASN A 743 74.74 -13.11 -53.61
C ASN A 743 74.13 -11.77 -53.19
N ASP A 744 73.74 -10.92 -54.15
CA ASP A 744 73.11 -9.63 -53.86
C ASP A 744 71.71 -9.85 -53.22
N GLU A 745 70.93 -10.82 -53.72
CA GLU A 745 69.64 -11.23 -53.13
C GLU A 745 69.78 -11.80 -51.71
N LEU A 746 70.84 -12.59 -51.46
CA LEU A 746 71.15 -13.13 -50.15
C LEU A 746 71.49 -12.01 -49.15
N GLN A 747 72.28 -11.03 -49.56
CA GLN A 747 72.63 -9.88 -48.73
C GLN A 747 71.41 -9.03 -48.39
N ALA A 748 70.53 -8.77 -49.36
CA ALA A 748 69.28 -8.05 -49.14
C ALA A 748 68.36 -8.77 -48.14
N THR A 749 68.28 -10.11 -48.22
CA THR A 749 67.47 -10.92 -47.30
C THR A 749 68.04 -10.93 -45.89
N GLU A 750 69.37 -10.98 -45.74
CA GLU A 750 70.06 -10.89 -44.44
C GLU A 750 69.84 -9.51 -43.77
N GLU A 751 69.79 -8.42 -44.54
CA GLU A 751 69.45 -7.10 -44.02
C GLU A 751 68.00 -7.00 -43.53
N ILE A 752 67.05 -7.59 -44.26
CA ILE A 752 65.64 -7.67 -43.85
C ILE A 752 65.51 -8.49 -42.57
N ARG A 753 66.20 -9.63 -42.48
CA ARG A 753 66.24 -10.48 -41.28
C ARG A 753 66.74 -9.72 -40.06
N LYS A 754 67.83 -8.95 -40.19
CA LYS A 754 68.36 -8.10 -39.10
C LYS A 754 67.37 -7.03 -38.64
N LYS A 755 66.64 -6.40 -39.57
CA LYS A 755 65.59 -5.42 -39.24
C LYS A 755 64.46 -6.06 -38.41
N LEU A 756 63.98 -7.24 -38.83
CA LEU A 756 62.94 -7.99 -38.11
C LEU A 756 63.37 -8.40 -36.70
N VAL A 757 64.63 -8.78 -36.49
CA VAL A 757 65.17 -9.11 -35.15
C VAL A 757 65.16 -7.91 -34.23
N ASN A 758 65.58 -6.74 -34.73
CA ASN A 758 65.60 -5.51 -33.94
C ASN A 758 64.18 -5.05 -33.56
N GLU A 759 63.23 -5.14 -34.49
CA GLU A 759 61.83 -4.78 -34.26
C GLU A 759 61.15 -5.73 -33.26
N LYS A 760 61.42 -7.04 -33.37
CA LYS A 760 60.99 -8.04 -32.39
C LYS A 760 61.52 -7.74 -30.98
N MET A 761 62.83 -7.48 -30.86
CA MET A 761 63.45 -7.18 -29.56
C MET A 761 62.86 -5.93 -28.90
N PHE A 762 62.54 -4.90 -29.70
CA PHE A 762 61.89 -3.68 -29.21
C PHE A 762 60.47 -3.95 -28.68
N LEU A 763 59.68 -4.75 -29.40
CA LEU A 763 58.33 -5.12 -28.95
C LEU A 763 58.34 -6.04 -27.72
N GLU A 764 59.29 -6.97 -27.62
CA GLU A 764 59.51 -7.81 -26.43
C GLU A 764 59.77 -6.95 -25.18
N GLN A 765 60.64 -5.93 -25.29
CA GLN A 765 60.93 -5.00 -24.19
C GLN A 765 59.70 -4.16 -23.81
N ARG A 766 58.92 -3.71 -24.80
CA ARG A 766 57.70 -2.94 -24.56
C ARG A 766 56.60 -3.76 -23.88
N ILE A 767 56.40 -5.02 -24.30
CA ILE A 767 55.46 -5.95 -23.68
C ILE A 767 55.85 -6.21 -22.23
N PHE A 768 57.12 -6.53 -21.97
CA PHE A 768 57.63 -6.75 -20.61
C PHE A 768 57.43 -5.52 -19.70
N GLY A 769 57.66 -4.31 -20.22
CA GLY A 769 57.43 -3.08 -19.48
C GLY A 769 55.95 -2.84 -19.14
N LEU A 770 55.04 -3.11 -20.08
CA LEU A 770 53.60 -2.97 -19.88
C LEU A 770 53.04 -4.03 -18.92
N GLU A 771 53.47 -5.28 -19.02
CA GLU A 771 53.07 -6.38 -18.12
C GLU A 771 53.48 -6.10 -16.68
N LYS A 772 54.72 -5.66 -16.47
CA LYS A 772 55.22 -5.35 -15.14
C LYS A 772 54.48 -4.16 -14.52
N LYS A 773 54.32 -3.07 -15.29
CA LYS A 773 53.63 -1.86 -14.82
C LYS A 773 52.17 -2.15 -14.45
N THR A 774 51.46 -2.87 -15.31
CA THR A 774 50.05 -3.23 -15.07
C THR A 774 49.89 -4.19 -13.89
N SER A 775 50.83 -5.12 -13.69
CA SER A 775 50.80 -6.04 -12.54
C SER A 775 51.02 -5.32 -11.21
N ASP A 776 52.04 -4.47 -11.12
CA ASP A 776 52.41 -3.78 -9.88
C ASP A 776 51.35 -2.75 -9.46
N GLU A 777 50.81 -1.98 -10.41
CA GLU A 777 49.73 -1.01 -10.15
C GLU A 777 48.43 -1.72 -9.72
N MET A 778 48.08 -2.83 -10.36
CA MET A 778 46.87 -3.59 -10.05
C MET A 778 46.93 -4.22 -8.65
N GLU A 779 48.08 -4.76 -8.24
CA GLU A 779 48.24 -5.35 -6.92
C GLU A 779 48.16 -4.28 -5.81
N HIS A 780 48.73 -3.10 -6.04
CA HIS A 780 48.64 -1.97 -5.12
C HIS A 780 47.21 -1.45 -4.97
N LEU A 781 46.54 -1.15 -6.08
CA LEU A 781 45.15 -0.65 -6.10
C LEU A 781 44.20 -1.66 -5.46
N GLN A 782 44.31 -2.95 -5.80
CA GLN A 782 43.44 -4.00 -5.25
C GLN A 782 43.57 -4.12 -3.73
N ARG A 783 44.80 -4.08 -3.19
CA ARG A 783 45.02 -4.11 -1.74
C ARG A 783 44.46 -2.86 -1.04
N SER A 784 44.62 -1.68 -1.65
CA SER A 784 44.12 -0.41 -1.09
C SER A 784 42.60 -0.40 -1.01
N PHE A 785 41.91 -0.72 -2.11
CA PHE A 785 40.45 -0.79 -2.16
C PHE A 785 39.89 -1.86 -1.23
N GLU A 786 40.53 -3.03 -1.15
CA GLU A 786 40.06 -4.10 -0.28
C GLU A 786 40.24 -3.76 1.21
N HIS A 787 41.25 -2.96 1.54
CA HIS A 787 41.42 -2.41 2.88
C HIS A 787 40.33 -1.38 3.21
N GLU A 788 40.13 -0.37 2.36
CA GLU A 788 39.11 0.67 2.58
C GLU A 788 37.69 0.10 2.62
N ARG A 789 37.36 -0.84 1.74
CA ARG A 789 36.07 -1.54 1.76
C ARG A 789 35.85 -2.28 3.07
N LYS A 790 36.87 -2.95 3.61
CA LYS A 790 36.77 -3.65 4.91
C LYS A 790 36.52 -2.67 6.04
N VAL A 791 37.23 -1.53 6.05
CA VAL A 791 37.07 -0.48 7.07
C VAL A 791 35.67 0.13 7.01
N LEU A 792 35.19 0.47 5.80
CA LEU A 792 33.88 1.07 5.62
C LEU A 792 32.76 0.11 6.01
N LYS A 793 32.87 -1.17 5.60
CA LYS A 793 31.89 -2.21 5.95
C LYS A 793 31.81 -2.48 7.45
N LEU A 794 32.94 -2.45 8.16
CA LEU A 794 32.95 -2.54 9.62
C LEU A 794 32.24 -1.34 10.26
N ARG A 795 32.42 -0.13 9.70
CA ARG A 795 31.78 1.07 10.22
C ARG A 795 30.27 1.10 9.96
N VAL A 796 29.84 0.62 8.79
CA VAL A 796 28.41 0.45 8.47
C VAL A 796 27.78 -0.56 9.43
N ALA A 797 28.39 -1.72 9.64
CA ALA A 797 27.89 -2.73 10.59
C ALA A 797 27.82 -2.21 12.03
N GLU A 798 28.77 -1.38 12.46
CA GLU A 798 28.75 -0.74 13.78
C GLU A 798 27.59 0.26 13.92
N LEU A 799 27.31 1.05 12.86
CA LEU A 799 26.20 2.00 12.85
C LEU A 799 24.84 1.31 12.77
N GLU A 800 24.71 0.25 11.98
CA GLU A 800 23.52 -0.60 11.92
C GLU A 800 23.19 -1.20 13.28
N LYS A 801 24.21 -1.75 13.97
CA LYS A 801 24.04 -2.30 15.31
C LYS A 801 23.58 -1.24 16.32
N LYS A 802 24.19 -0.05 16.32
CA LYS A 802 23.78 1.06 17.20
C LYS A 802 22.37 1.53 16.90
N LEU A 803 21.99 1.60 15.62
CA LEU A 803 20.65 1.97 15.21
C LEU A 803 19.62 0.93 15.67
N GLU A 804 19.96 -0.36 15.59
CA GLU A 804 19.11 -1.45 16.07
C GLU A 804 18.94 -1.42 17.60
N GLU A 805 20.02 -1.20 18.35
CA GLU A 805 19.98 -1.02 19.80
C GLU A 805 19.05 0.16 20.20
N VAL A 806 19.22 1.34 19.57
CA VAL A 806 18.40 2.53 19.87
C VAL A 806 16.94 2.35 19.43
N THR A 807 16.67 1.68 18.31
CA THR A 807 15.29 1.44 17.85
C THR A 807 14.56 0.43 18.72
N GLN A 808 15.24 -0.60 19.25
CA GLN A 808 14.65 -1.51 20.23
C GLN A 808 14.33 -0.80 21.55
N GLU A 809 15.23 0.05 22.04
CA GLU A 809 14.98 0.88 23.22
C GLU A 809 13.80 1.84 23.01
N LEU A 810 13.74 2.52 21.85
CA LEU A 810 12.63 3.40 21.49
C LEU A 810 11.28 2.64 21.47
N ALA A 811 11.23 1.45 20.88
CA ALA A 811 10.03 0.63 20.83
C ALA A 811 9.56 0.21 22.23
N ALA A 812 10.50 -0.13 23.12
CA ALA A 812 10.20 -0.47 24.51
C ALA A 812 9.65 0.74 25.29
N MET A 813 10.23 1.92 25.09
CA MET A 813 9.77 3.17 25.71
C MET A 813 8.39 3.59 25.18
N GLU A 814 8.15 3.51 23.87
CA GLU A 814 6.85 3.79 23.24
C GLU A 814 5.78 2.84 23.77
N SER A 815 6.06 1.54 23.84
CA SER A 815 5.15 0.56 24.44
C SER A 815 4.82 0.92 25.90
N THR A 816 5.83 1.26 26.70
CA THR A 816 5.62 1.69 28.09
C THR A 816 4.75 2.94 28.18
N LEU A 817 4.96 3.92 27.30
CA LEU A 817 4.16 5.15 27.25
C LEU A 817 2.71 4.87 26.85
N THR A 818 2.45 3.93 25.92
CA THR A 818 1.08 3.54 25.57
C THR A 818 0.32 2.94 26.74
N ILE A 819 0.97 2.06 27.52
CA ILE A 819 0.38 1.45 28.73
C ILE A 819 0.08 2.54 29.76
N ARG A 820 1.03 3.44 30.03
CA ARG A 820 0.83 4.53 31.00
C ARG A 820 -0.26 5.51 30.57
N ASN A 821 -0.41 5.77 29.27
CA ASN A 821 -1.51 6.58 28.75
C ASN A 821 -2.87 5.89 28.91
N SER A 822 -2.94 4.56 28.73
CA SER A 822 -4.18 3.83 29.01
C SER A 822 -4.55 3.84 30.49
N ASP A 823 -3.56 3.70 31.38
CA ASP A 823 -3.78 3.78 32.83
C ASP A 823 -4.27 5.16 33.25
N LEU A 824 -3.68 6.22 32.68
CA LEU A 824 -4.06 7.60 32.94
C LEU A 824 -5.49 7.89 32.43
N ALA A 825 -5.84 7.39 31.24
CA ALA A 825 -7.20 7.50 30.71
C ALA A 825 -8.22 6.75 31.59
N ALA A 826 -7.87 5.56 32.08
CA ALA A 826 -8.71 4.81 33.01
C ALA A 826 -8.90 5.55 34.35
N LEU A 827 -7.85 6.13 34.91
CA LEU A 827 -7.92 6.96 36.13
C LEU A 827 -8.78 8.21 35.92
N GLN A 828 -8.66 8.87 34.76
CA GLN A 828 -9.49 10.03 34.41
C GLN A 828 -10.97 9.65 34.25
N ASN A 829 -11.28 8.51 33.64
CA ASN A 829 -12.65 8.00 33.54
C ASN A 829 -13.24 7.67 34.91
N ASN A 830 -12.48 6.98 35.77
CA ASN A 830 -12.91 6.68 37.13
C ASN A 830 -13.18 7.95 37.96
N LEU A 831 -12.36 8.99 37.77
CA LEU A 831 -12.56 10.27 38.43
C LEU A 831 -13.83 10.96 37.95
N LYS A 832 -14.11 10.91 36.64
CA LYS A 832 -15.34 11.44 36.03
C LYS A 832 -16.59 10.71 36.53
N GLU A 833 -16.57 9.38 36.58
CA GLU A 833 -17.68 8.59 37.12
C GLU A 833 -17.96 8.95 38.60
N LEU A 834 -16.90 9.13 39.39
CA LEU A 834 -17.00 9.58 40.78
C LEU A 834 -17.65 10.97 40.91
N GLU A 835 -17.39 11.87 39.96
CA GLU A 835 -17.98 13.20 39.92
C GLU A 835 -19.47 13.16 39.54
N GLU A 836 -19.82 12.37 38.51
CA GLU A 836 -21.22 12.15 38.10
C GLU A 836 -22.05 11.53 39.24
N LEU A 837 -21.47 10.58 39.98
CA LEU A 837 -22.10 9.98 41.16
C LEU A 837 -22.31 11.00 42.30
N ARG A 838 -21.40 11.96 42.46
CA ARG A 838 -21.57 13.04 43.46
C ARG A 838 -22.71 13.98 43.06
N GLU A 839 -22.78 14.38 41.81
CA GLU A 839 -23.86 15.24 41.30
C GLU A 839 -25.22 14.54 41.41
N MET A 840 -25.30 13.25 41.03
CA MET A 840 -26.53 12.46 41.17
C MET A 840 -27.00 12.38 42.63
N LYS A 841 -26.06 12.25 43.58
CA LYS A 841 -26.38 12.25 45.01
C LYS A 841 -26.98 13.60 45.44
N GLU A 842 -26.38 14.71 45.04
CA GLU A 842 -26.90 16.06 45.36
C GLU A 842 -28.29 16.30 44.75
N ASP A 843 -28.55 15.78 43.54
CA ASP A 843 -29.85 15.83 42.88
C ASP A 843 -30.93 15.04 43.63
N ILE A 844 -30.58 13.85 44.11
CA ILE A 844 -31.46 13.02 44.95
C ILE A 844 -31.78 13.75 46.24
N ASP A 845 -30.79 14.35 46.90
CA ASP A 845 -30.98 15.10 48.14
C ASP A 845 -31.90 16.31 47.93
N ARG A 846 -31.73 17.07 46.84
CA ARG A 846 -32.64 18.18 46.46
C ARG A 846 -34.09 17.72 46.24
N LYS A 847 -34.29 16.60 45.53
CA LYS A 847 -35.63 16.03 45.29
C LYS A 847 -36.28 15.52 46.57
N ASN A 848 -35.51 14.91 47.45
CA ASN A 848 -35.99 14.45 48.76
C ASN A 848 -36.45 15.63 49.61
N GLU A 849 -35.70 16.73 49.63
CA GLU A 849 -36.07 17.94 50.37
C GLU A 849 -37.36 18.60 49.81
N GLN A 850 -37.51 18.66 48.49
CA GLN A 850 -38.74 19.14 47.86
C GLN A 850 -39.94 18.26 48.20
N THR A 851 -39.77 16.94 48.14
CA THR A 851 -40.84 15.97 48.46
C THR A 851 -41.27 16.09 49.92
N ALA A 852 -40.32 16.27 50.85
CA ALA A 852 -40.60 16.51 52.26
C ALA A 852 -41.41 17.81 52.48
N LYS A 853 -41.10 18.89 51.75
CA LYS A 853 -41.86 20.15 51.81
C LYS A 853 -43.31 19.98 51.34
N ILE A 854 -43.52 19.25 50.24
CA ILE A 854 -44.87 18.98 49.72
C ILE A 854 -45.69 18.15 50.71
N LEU A 855 -45.11 17.07 51.25
CA LEU A 855 -45.78 16.23 52.25
C LEU A 855 -46.17 17.02 53.50
N LYS A 856 -45.31 17.94 53.96
CA LYS A 856 -45.60 18.82 55.09
C LYS A 856 -46.79 19.75 54.81
N MET A 857 -46.87 20.32 53.61
CA MET A 857 -47.98 21.20 53.21
C MET A 857 -49.31 20.42 53.10
N GLN A 858 -49.28 19.23 52.51
CA GLN A 858 -50.46 18.36 52.41
C GLN A 858 -50.95 17.92 53.79
N GLY A 859 -50.04 17.60 54.71
CA GLY A 859 -50.37 17.27 56.10
C GLY A 859 -51.07 18.43 56.84
N ALA A 860 -50.63 19.67 56.61
CA ALA A 860 -51.26 20.85 57.19
C ALA A 860 -52.69 21.08 56.65
N GLN A 861 -52.89 20.94 55.33
CA GLN A 861 -54.21 21.06 54.71
C GLN A 861 -55.19 19.98 55.19
N LEU A 862 -54.70 18.74 55.37
CA LEU A 862 -55.50 17.65 55.93
C LEU A 862 -55.96 17.97 57.36
N ALA A 863 -55.06 18.48 58.21
CA ALA A 863 -55.39 18.88 59.57
C ALA A 863 -56.44 20.01 59.61
N GLU A 864 -56.35 20.99 58.70
CA GLU A 864 -57.33 22.07 58.57
C GLU A 864 -58.71 21.54 58.14
N MET A 865 -58.75 20.65 57.15
CA MET A 865 -59.98 20.01 56.69
C MET A 865 -60.64 19.16 57.79
N GLU A 866 -59.85 18.43 58.60
CA GLU A 866 -60.37 17.70 59.76
C GLU A 866 -60.97 18.63 60.82
N ALA A 867 -60.37 19.79 61.05
CA ALA A 867 -60.90 20.79 61.98
C ALA A 867 -62.24 21.36 61.49
N LEU A 868 -62.32 21.76 60.22
CA LEU A 868 -63.55 22.25 59.60
C LEU A 868 -64.66 21.20 59.61
N TYR A 869 -64.32 19.93 59.34
CA TYR A 869 -65.28 18.84 59.40
C TYR A 869 -65.84 18.62 60.81
N LYS A 870 -64.99 18.72 61.85
CA LYS A 870 -65.43 18.67 63.25
C LYS A 870 -66.35 19.84 63.60
N GLU A 871 -66.04 21.05 63.16
CA GLU A 871 -66.91 22.22 63.35
C GLU A 871 -68.27 22.04 62.67
N GLU A 872 -68.29 21.53 61.43
CA GLU A 872 -69.51 21.23 60.70
C GLU A 872 -70.38 20.20 61.43
N GLN A 873 -69.76 19.13 61.98
CA GLN A 873 -70.48 18.15 62.78
C GLN A 873 -71.12 18.77 64.03
N VAL A 874 -70.40 19.66 64.72
CA VAL A 874 -70.93 20.38 65.89
C VAL A 874 -72.09 21.29 65.49
N LEU A 875 -71.98 22.01 64.37
CA LEU A 875 -73.04 22.85 63.82
C LEU A 875 -74.28 22.03 63.46
N ARG A 876 -74.12 20.92 62.74
CA ARG A 876 -75.23 20.00 62.42
C ARG A 876 -75.93 19.50 63.67
N LYS A 877 -75.18 19.17 64.73
CA LYS A 877 -75.75 18.75 66.02
C LYS A 877 -76.53 19.88 66.70
N ARG A 878 -76.04 21.12 66.65
CA ARG A 878 -76.78 22.30 67.15
C ARG A 878 -78.07 22.56 66.36
N TYR A 879 -78.00 22.50 65.02
CA TYR A 879 -79.18 22.67 64.17
C TYR A 879 -80.22 21.58 64.41
N PHE A 880 -79.80 20.32 64.56
CA PHE A 880 -80.67 19.22 64.90
C PHE A 880 -81.41 19.48 66.23
N ASN A 881 -80.67 19.86 67.29
CA ASN A 881 -81.27 20.17 68.59
C ASN A 881 -82.22 21.39 68.53
N MET A 882 -81.91 22.40 67.71
CA MET A 882 -82.77 23.58 67.54
C MET A 882 -84.08 23.23 66.81
N ILE A 883 -84.01 22.37 65.79
CA ILE A 883 -85.18 21.85 65.09
C ILE A 883 -86.03 21.00 66.04
N GLU A 884 -85.40 20.13 66.84
CA GLU A 884 -86.09 19.34 67.86
C GLU A 884 -86.80 20.24 68.89
N GLY A 885 -86.16 21.33 69.31
CA GLY A 885 -86.76 22.37 70.18
C GLY A 885 -87.99 23.06 69.59
N LEU A 886 -88.00 23.32 68.28
CA LEU A 886 -89.15 23.91 67.57
C LEU A 886 -90.36 22.96 67.48
N PHE A 887 -90.13 21.64 67.47
CA PHE A 887 -91.21 20.64 67.50
C PHE A 887 -91.72 20.34 68.93
N THR A 888 -91.04 20.82 69.97
CA THR A 888 -91.45 20.68 71.37
C THR A 888 -92.20 21.90 71.95
N MET A 889 -92.55 22.89 71.13
CA MET A 889 -93.39 24.00 71.58
C MET A 889 -94.83 23.52 71.82
N PRO A 890 -95.37 23.57 73.06
CA PRO A 890 -96.78 23.34 73.30
C PRO A 890 -97.56 24.49 72.65
N SER A 891 -98.66 24.19 71.97
CA SER A 891 -99.67 25.20 71.68
C SER A 891 -100.19 25.75 73.02
N ILE A 892 -99.83 26.99 73.35
CA ILE A 892 -100.58 28.03 74.08
C ILE A 892 -99.74 29.31 74.10
#